data_AF-A0A7J4T0F9-F1
#
_entry.id   AF-A0A7J4T0F9-F1
#
_cell.length_a   1.000
_cell.length_b   1.000
_cell.length_c   1.000
_cell.angle_alpha   90.00
_cell.angle_beta   90.00
_cell.angle_gamma   90.00
#
_symmetry.space_group_name_H-M   'P 1'
#
loop_
_entity.id
_entity.type
_entity.pdbx_description
1 polymer ?
#
loop_
_entity_poly.entity_id
_entity_poly.type
_entity_poly.pdbx_seq_one_letter_code
_entity_poly.pdbx_strand_id
1 'polypeptide(L)'
;MSDSSDGENPEGPRQKDRDEVLRKKSFSRARGLDISSFMVENDDSPEVPQQEEVEKEEHDIAMGEIVEIFSAGDDDSSTPGAIQRDGTVINAPEDDSVTDIAVHGEKRLGFGLLIAMIFTWSAIGTIVGTVLTPVISATGLILMVLIGLMLGEKWIPNPNMRILGVTWVIISMKLFYGLALDMWRWDWLANLPIEEGQALGVFLLSAVGLNVFLAQRHDEDAIAAQATLILLIIGSAAGALYGEIGVAIMIATGTILLHGLALLRNSGNLASLGIAVSYLWVGAHAISNDWNLFGLEIIAFEDDLILFLLMVCITTINATMAAKFVNAENWFSSAFKSLGLGKPGLWSVSVGLGMIGALLAIAANRLETGYALAQLILLLTAFSASYLVVRGVSWTSLAPWIIVPAPFLLAALSVMVSGALDDELERFNLQPYSIYAALTALFTASALLKHQTAVSDHVLWAGGLVIVTLLTLLIPADKAGDGSRALLASQGVVWIGLSYLAVKRNSPSIAGTAVIAPWLWLLFFAADAENRLVSADFIPIAIAEYDLAIWMGVLLIQQVWVNIEHGETGLNIASRLAGLSEFSARLRDSAVLQLWNLSFLFTLFVTWAVTRPGALPAYGLYGILCGLLIGHVSMVYLG
;
A
#
# COMPACT_ATOMS: atom_id res chain seq x y z
N MET A 1 90.99 18.48 3.10
CA MET A 1 90.34 19.73 2.64
C MET A 1 89.33 19.29 1.59
N SER A 2 88.20 18.71 2.04
CA SER A 2 86.92 19.36 2.42
C SER A 2 86.05 19.54 1.16
N ASP A 3 85.17 18.61 0.79
CA ASP A 3 83.89 18.10 1.34
C ASP A 3 82.64 18.80 0.77
N SER A 4 81.62 17.96 0.52
CA SER A 4 80.18 18.21 0.25
C SER A 4 79.80 19.09 -0.94
N SER A 5 79.25 18.60 -2.06
CA SER A 5 77.99 17.85 -2.29
C SER A 5 76.73 18.72 -2.13
N ASP A 6 76.40 19.47 -3.19
CA ASP A 6 75.12 20.18 -3.33
C ASP A 6 74.00 19.17 -3.62
N GLY A 7 73.03 19.12 -2.70
CA GLY A 7 71.74 18.50 -2.89
C GLY A 7 70.65 19.57 -2.86
N GLU A 8 70.03 19.85 -3.99
CA GLU A 8 68.66 20.36 -4.05
C GLU A 8 67.79 19.30 -4.74
N ASN A 9 66.83 18.83 -3.96
CA ASN A 9 65.99 17.67 -4.20
C ASN A 9 64.82 18.06 -5.13
N PRO A 10 64.69 17.54 -6.36
CA PRO A 10 63.47 17.72 -7.13
C PRO A 10 62.43 16.75 -6.59
N GLU A 11 61.39 17.26 -5.93
CA GLU A 11 60.24 16.48 -5.50
C GLU A 11 59.68 15.68 -6.68
N GLY A 12 59.77 14.35 -6.58
CA GLY A 12 59.35 13.44 -7.63
C GLY A 12 57.83 13.46 -7.86
N PRO A 13 57.35 13.04 -9.05
CA PRO A 13 55.94 13.09 -9.45
C PRO A 13 54.98 12.34 -8.50
N ARG A 14 55.48 11.42 -7.67
CA ARG A 14 54.67 10.69 -6.68
C ARG A 14 54.22 11.55 -5.49
N GLN A 15 54.91 12.65 -5.19
CA GLN A 15 54.56 13.51 -4.05
C GLN A 15 53.41 14.45 -4.42
N LYS A 16 53.39 14.96 -5.66
CA LYS A 16 52.24 15.69 -6.23
C LYS A 16 50.97 14.85 -6.29
N ASP A 17 51.06 13.59 -6.70
CA ASP A 17 49.89 12.68 -6.70
C ASP A 17 49.38 12.41 -5.28
N ARG A 18 50.28 12.24 -4.29
CA ARG A 18 49.87 12.11 -2.89
C ARG A 18 49.19 13.37 -2.36
N ASP A 19 49.69 14.55 -2.72
CA ASP A 19 49.07 15.82 -2.34
C ASP A 19 47.74 16.07 -3.07
N GLU A 20 47.56 15.62 -4.31
CA GLU A 20 46.26 15.66 -4.98
C GLU A 20 45.26 14.66 -4.42
N VAL A 21 45.71 13.46 -4.01
CA VAL A 21 44.88 12.47 -3.31
C VAL A 21 44.53 12.94 -1.90
N LEU A 22 45.45 13.61 -1.19
CA LEU A 22 45.20 14.24 0.11
C LEU A 22 44.32 15.48 -0.01
N ARG A 23 44.44 16.25 -1.10
CA ARG A 23 43.54 17.37 -1.45
C ARG A 23 42.14 16.86 -1.77
N LYS A 24 42.00 15.77 -2.53
CA LYS A 24 40.70 15.09 -2.73
C LYS A 24 40.12 14.54 -1.43
N LYS A 25 40.95 13.98 -0.54
CA LYS A 25 40.53 13.52 0.80
C LYS A 25 40.24 14.64 1.81
N SER A 26 40.77 15.83 1.63
CA SER A 26 40.47 16.99 2.50
C SER A 26 39.18 17.71 2.09
N PHE A 27 38.73 17.54 0.84
CA PHE A 27 37.39 17.91 0.39
C PHE A 27 36.28 16.94 0.86
N SER A 28 36.63 15.72 1.29
CA SER A 28 35.70 14.77 1.90
C SER A 28 35.66 14.83 3.44
N ARG A 29 36.27 15.84 4.06
CA ARG A 29 36.08 16.10 5.50
C ARG A 29 34.79 16.90 5.68
N ALA A 30 33.83 16.30 6.38
CA ALA A 30 32.58 16.88 6.86
C ALA A 30 32.74 18.37 7.23
N ARG A 31 32.41 19.25 6.27
CA ARG A 31 31.96 20.61 6.56
C ARG A 31 30.46 20.53 6.71
N GLY A 32 29.97 21.16 7.78
CA GLY A 32 28.68 20.89 8.38
C GLY A 32 27.47 21.05 7.46
N LEU A 33 26.35 20.52 7.95
CA LEU A 33 24.97 20.67 7.46
C LEU A 33 24.80 21.85 6.50
N ASP A 34 24.88 21.56 5.21
CA ASP A 34 24.44 22.48 4.17
C ASP A 34 23.03 22.07 3.75
N ILE A 35 22.07 22.65 4.45
CA ILE A 35 20.63 22.45 4.25
C ILE A 35 20.14 23.42 3.14
N SER A 36 21.03 24.22 2.55
CA SER A 36 20.67 25.20 1.51
C SER A 36 20.20 24.55 0.21
N SER A 37 20.62 23.31 -0.07
CA SER A 37 20.12 22.51 -1.22
C SER A 37 18.66 22.05 -1.07
N PHE A 38 18.05 22.30 0.10
CA PHE A 38 16.64 22.02 0.39
C PHE A 38 15.84 23.28 0.79
N MET A 39 16.42 24.49 0.67
CA MET A 39 15.84 25.74 1.18
C MET A 39 15.56 26.81 0.12
N VAL A 40 15.68 26.49 -1.16
CA VAL A 40 15.33 27.41 -2.25
C VAL A 40 14.14 26.81 -3.00
N GLU A 41 13.06 27.58 -3.11
CA GLU A 41 12.03 27.37 -4.13
C GLU A 41 12.75 27.30 -5.48
N ASN A 42 12.80 26.12 -6.09
CA ASN A 42 13.42 25.94 -7.41
C ASN A 42 12.63 26.72 -8.45
N ASP A 43 13.07 27.95 -8.73
CA ASP A 43 12.67 28.69 -9.95
C ASP A 43 13.75 28.62 -11.05
N ASP A 44 14.84 27.89 -10.83
CA ASP A 44 15.86 27.65 -11.84
C ASP A 44 15.88 26.18 -12.25
N SER A 45 14.96 25.83 -13.15
CA SER A 45 15.12 24.64 -13.99
C SER A 45 16.34 24.87 -14.88
N PRO A 46 17.34 23.97 -14.93
CA PRO A 46 18.32 24.01 -16.00
C PRO A 46 17.56 23.92 -17.33
N GLU A 47 17.82 24.82 -18.26
CA GLU A 47 17.33 24.69 -19.64
C GLU A 47 17.86 23.36 -20.21
N VAL A 48 17.02 22.33 -20.15
CA VAL A 48 17.23 21.06 -20.85
C VAL A 48 17.19 21.41 -22.34
N PRO A 49 18.23 21.08 -23.13
CA PRO A 49 18.18 21.27 -24.57
C PRO A 49 16.92 20.60 -25.11
N GLN A 50 16.15 21.32 -25.93
CA GLN A 50 14.96 20.78 -26.60
C GLN A 50 15.30 19.45 -27.27
N GLN A 51 14.92 18.35 -26.61
CA GLN A 51 14.86 17.04 -27.21
C GLN A 51 13.53 16.94 -27.94
N GLU A 52 13.58 16.38 -29.14
CA GLU A 52 12.45 16.18 -30.04
C GLU A 52 11.28 15.52 -29.30
N GLU A 53 10.05 15.92 -29.67
CA GLU A 53 8.79 15.39 -29.13
C GLU A 53 8.73 13.87 -29.31
N VAL A 54 9.20 13.13 -28.31
CA VAL A 54 8.79 11.76 -28.08
C VAL A 54 7.38 11.83 -27.49
N GLU A 55 6.47 11.07 -28.09
CA GLU A 55 5.07 10.94 -27.70
C GLU A 55 4.96 10.87 -26.17
N LYS A 56 4.30 11.86 -25.55
CA LYS A 56 4.07 11.84 -24.10
C LYS A 56 3.19 10.63 -23.79
N GLU A 57 3.78 9.57 -23.27
CA GLU A 57 3.03 8.46 -22.67
C GLU A 57 2.01 9.05 -21.69
N GLU A 58 0.75 8.61 -21.80
CA GLU A 58 -0.35 9.07 -20.97
C GLU A 58 -0.17 8.54 -19.54
N HIS A 59 0.68 9.22 -18.77
CA HIS A 59 1.05 8.84 -17.41
C HIS A 59 -0.18 8.72 -16.51
N ASP A 60 -0.40 7.54 -15.93
CA ASP A 60 -1.49 7.30 -14.99
C ASP A 60 -1.21 7.96 -13.65
N ILE A 61 -1.69 9.19 -13.48
CA ILE A 61 -1.52 9.98 -12.25
C ILE A 61 -2.05 9.24 -11.00
N ALA A 62 -3.09 8.40 -11.14
CA ALA A 62 -3.61 7.63 -10.01
C ALA A 62 -2.57 6.62 -9.49
N MET A 63 -1.92 5.96 -10.44
CA MET A 63 -0.90 4.94 -10.16
C MET A 63 0.45 5.57 -9.84
N GLY A 64 0.76 6.72 -10.45
CA GLY A 64 2.05 7.40 -10.41
C GLY A 64 3.13 6.62 -11.15
N GLU A 65 4.38 6.90 -10.79
CA GLU A 65 5.56 6.22 -11.34
C GLU A 65 5.70 4.85 -10.66
N ILE A 66 4.90 3.88 -11.13
CA ILE A 66 5.03 2.48 -10.76
C ILE A 66 6.06 1.83 -11.68
N VAL A 67 6.84 0.92 -11.12
CA VAL A 67 7.82 0.15 -11.88
C VAL A 67 7.10 -0.73 -12.89
N GLU A 68 7.41 -0.56 -14.17
CA GLU A 68 7.02 -1.51 -15.19
C GLU A 68 7.81 -2.80 -15.01
N ILE A 69 7.11 -3.88 -14.66
CA ILE A 69 7.72 -5.20 -14.45
C ILE A 69 8.09 -5.85 -15.78
N PHE A 70 7.30 -5.61 -16.83
CA PHE A 70 7.53 -6.09 -18.18
C PHE A 70 7.39 -4.94 -19.17
N SER A 71 8.35 -4.81 -20.07
CA SER A 71 8.38 -3.82 -21.15
C SER A 71 8.58 -4.50 -22.51
N ALA A 72 8.20 -3.82 -23.59
CA ALA A 72 8.50 -4.31 -24.94
C ALA A 72 10.03 -4.21 -25.21
N GLY A 73 10.55 -5.09 -26.07
CA GLY A 73 11.99 -5.14 -26.37
C GLY A 73 12.57 -3.85 -26.96
N ASP A 74 11.75 -2.99 -27.57
CA ASP A 74 12.16 -1.69 -28.12
C ASP A 74 12.16 -0.56 -27.07
N ASP A 75 11.37 -0.68 -25.99
CA ASP A 75 11.32 0.31 -24.89
C ASP A 75 12.56 0.24 -23.98
N ASP A 76 13.29 -0.89 -24.03
CA ASP A 76 14.55 -1.10 -23.31
C ASP A 76 15.70 -0.20 -23.82
N SER A 77 15.47 0.54 -24.91
CA SER A 77 16.37 1.59 -25.42
C SER A 77 16.31 2.88 -24.61
N SER A 78 15.24 3.08 -23.82
CA SER A 78 15.01 4.27 -23.01
C SER A 78 15.28 4.04 -21.51
N THR A 79 15.62 2.82 -21.10
CA THR A 79 15.84 2.51 -19.67
C THR A 79 17.11 3.18 -19.15
N PRO A 80 17.15 3.61 -17.87
CA PRO A 80 18.35 4.20 -17.27
C PRO A 80 19.57 3.29 -17.39
N GLY A 81 20.63 3.77 -18.05
CA GLY A 81 21.83 2.99 -18.33
C GLY A 81 21.77 2.06 -19.55
N ALA A 82 20.70 2.10 -20.36
CA ALA A 82 20.62 1.38 -21.62
C ALA A 82 21.67 1.86 -22.62
N ILE A 83 22.44 0.93 -23.16
CA ILE A 83 23.42 1.19 -24.23
C ILE A 83 22.70 1.01 -25.56
N GLN A 84 22.59 2.08 -26.33
CA GLN A 84 21.97 2.10 -27.63
C GLN A 84 22.76 1.32 -28.67
N ARG A 85 22.12 1.01 -29.81
CA ARG A 85 22.77 0.33 -30.94
C ARG A 85 23.98 1.09 -31.48
N ASP A 86 24.05 2.40 -31.26
CA ASP A 86 25.17 3.28 -31.61
C ASP A 86 26.22 3.44 -30.48
N GLY A 87 26.02 2.76 -29.34
CA GLY A 87 26.89 2.81 -28.17
C GLY A 87 26.65 3.99 -27.24
N THR A 88 25.65 4.84 -27.50
CA THR A 88 25.28 5.97 -26.64
C THR A 88 24.37 5.53 -25.49
N VAL A 89 24.27 6.35 -24.44
CA VAL A 89 23.36 6.12 -23.31
C VAL A 89 22.46 7.34 -23.21
N ILE A 90 21.15 7.16 -23.39
CA ILE A 90 20.18 8.27 -23.38
C ILE A 90 19.95 8.76 -21.95
N ASN A 91 19.71 7.82 -21.03
CA ASN A 91 19.42 8.11 -19.63
C ASN A 91 20.55 7.61 -18.75
N ALA A 92 21.05 8.46 -17.86
CA ALA A 92 22.14 8.10 -16.95
C ALA A 92 21.78 6.85 -16.12
N PRO A 93 22.74 5.95 -15.83
CA PRO A 93 22.51 4.81 -14.94
C PRO A 93 22.01 5.28 -13.57
N GLU A 94 21.13 4.50 -12.94
CA GLU A 94 20.72 4.75 -11.55
C GLU A 94 21.94 4.67 -10.60
N ASP A 95 21.88 5.44 -9.51
CA ASP A 95 22.96 5.51 -8.53
C ASP A 95 23.22 4.14 -7.88
N ASP A 96 24.50 3.73 -7.78
CA ASP A 96 24.88 2.51 -7.09
C ASP A 96 24.49 2.56 -5.60
N SER A 97 24.11 1.41 -5.03
CA SER A 97 23.83 1.18 -3.61
C SER A 97 24.80 1.85 -2.64
N VAL A 98 26.10 1.83 -2.94
CA VAL A 98 27.12 2.43 -2.08
C VAL A 98 27.00 3.95 -2.10
N THR A 99 26.75 4.53 -3.27
CA THR A 99 26.51 5.96 -3.46
C THR A 99 25.18 6.36 -2.80
N ASP A 100 24.12 5.58 -2.97
CA ASP A 100 22.83 5.83 -2.33
C ASP A 100 22.93 5.79 -0.80
N ILE A 101 23.60 4.78 -0.24
CA ILE A 101 23.85 4.67 1.20
C ILE A 101 24.76 5.80 1.69
N ALA A 102 25.74 6.24 0.91
CA ALA A 102 26.61 7.35 1.29
C ALA A 102 25.90 8.71 1.24
N VAL A 103 25.03 8.93 0.25
CA VAL A 103 24.29 10.18 0.05
C VAL A 103 23.09 10.29 1.00
N HIS A 104 22.37 9.19 1.22
CA HIS A 104 21.14 9.17 2.03
C HIS A 104 21.30 8.58 3.44
N GLY A 105 22.43 7.94 3.76
CA GLY A 105 22.67 7.28 5.04
C GLY A 105 22.70 8.23 6.24
N GLU A 106 23.28 9.42 6.09
CA GLU A 106 23.31 10.44 7.15
C GLU A 106 21.89 10.94 7.48
N LYS A 107 21.05 11.13 6.46
CA LYS A 107 19.64 11.51 6.61
C LYS A 107 18.85 10.42 7.34
N ARG A 108 19.05 9.15 6.98
CA ARG A 108 18.42 7.99 7.67
C ARG A 108 18.85 7.90 9.14
N LEU A 109 20.12 8.17 9.46
CA LEU A 109 20.61 8.24 10.84
C LEU A 109 19.99 9.38 11.65
N GLY A 110 19.85 10.57 11.05
CA GLY A 110 19.19 11.72 11.67
C GLY A 110 17.74 11.44 12.07
N PHE A 111 16.95 10.82 11.17
CA PHE A 111 15.59 10.38 11.47
C PHE A 111 15.54 9.29 12.55
N GLY A 112 16.45 8.32 12.49
CA GLY A 112 16.56 7.27 13.50
C GLY A 112 16.79 7.82 14.91
N LEU A 113 17.63 8.86 15.04
CA LEU A 113 17.91 9.51 16.33
C LEU A 113 16.68 10.26 16.87
N LEU A 114 15.91 10.93 16.01
CA LEU A 114 14.66 11.59 16.40
C LEU A 114 13.61 10.59 16.90
N ILE A 115 13.46 9.46 16.22
CA ILE A 115 12.55 8.39 16.65
C ILE A 115 13.00 7.85 18.02
N ALA A 116 14.28 7.57 18.21
CA ALA A 116 14.83 7.13 19.50
C ALA A 116 14.60 8.16 20.61
N MET A 117 14.71 9.46 20.29
CA MET A 117 14.38 10.55 21.21
C MET A 117 12.91 10.51 21.65
N ILE A 118 11.97 10.33 20.70
CA ILE A 118 10.54 10.20 21.02
C ILE A 118 10.31 9.02 21.98
N PHE A 119 10.88 7.85 21.69
CA PHE A 119 10.72 6.67 22.57
C PHE A 119 11.32 6.88 23.95
N THR A 120 12.51 7.49 24.03
CA THR A 120 13.20 7.70 25.30
C THR A 120 12.45 8.69 26.18
N TRP A 121 12.03 9.83 25.63
CA TRP A 121 11.24 10.81 26.39
C TRP A 121 9.84 10.28 26.74
N SER A 122 9.22 9.47 25.88
CA SER A 122 7.97 8.80 26.21
C SER A 122 8.14 7.83 27.38
N ALA A 123 9.21 7.02 27.38
CA ALA A 123 9.52 6.09 28.46
C ALA A 123 9.82 6.82 29.78
N ILE A 124 10.58 7.92 29.73
CA ILE A 124 10.82 8.79 30.90
C ILE A 124 9.48 9.32 31.42
N GLY A 125 8.60 9.80 30.54
CA GLY A 125 7.26 10.24 30.89
C GLY A 125 6.47 9.17 31.64
N THR A 126 6.41 7.96 31.10
CA THR A 126 5.74 6.83 31.77
C THR A 126 6.38 6.52 33.13
N ILE A 127 7.69 6.54 33.26
CA ILE A 127 8.37 6.31 34.55
C ILE A 127 7.99 7.41 35.56
N VAL A 128 7.99 8.67 35.15
CA VAL A 128 7.57 9.81 35.98
C VAL A 128 6.11 9.63 36.42
N GLY A 129 5.22 9.29 35.48
CA GLY A 129 3.79 9.00 35.71
C GLY A 129 3.53 7.88 36.72
N THR A 130 4.31 6.80 36.63
CA THR A 130 4.01 5.56 37.33
C THR A 130 4.78 5.33 38.63
N VAL A 131 5.97 5.93 38.78
CA VAL A 131 6.89 5.66 39.91
C VAL A 131 6.85 6.76 40.98
N LEU A 132 6.65 8.02 40.59
CA LEU A 132 6.66 9.14 41.53
C LEU A 132 5.29 9.31 42.21
N THR A 133 5.26 10.00 43.36
CA THR A 133 3.99 10.35 44.02
C THR A 133 3.13 11.25 43.11
N PRO A 134 1.78 11.14 43.13
CA PRO A 134 0.90 11.81 42.16
C PRO A 134 1.16 13.31 41.98
N VAL A 135 1.35 14.06 43.07
CA VAL A 135 1.59 15.52 43.01
C VAL A 135 2.93 15.86 42.34
N ILE A 136 3.99 15.12 42.68
CA ILE A 136 5.33 15.31 42.08
C ILE A 136 5.31 14.89 40.62
N SER A 137 4.63 13.79 40.31
CA SER A 137 4.48 13.27 38.95
C SER A 137 3.74 14.26 38.04
N ALA A 138 2.57 14.76 38.48
CA ALA A 138 1.80 15.76 37.75
C ALA A 138 2.63 17.02 37.49
N THR A 139 3.34 17.52 38.50
CA THR A 139 4.20 18.70 38.37
C THR A 139 5.35 18.45 37.38
N GLY A 140 5.98 17.28 37.45
CA GLY A 140 7.07 16.89 36.54
C GLY A 140 6.61 16.77 35.09
N LEU A 141 5.48 16.08 34.85
CA LEU A 141 4.91 15.92 33.51
C LEU A 141 4.48 17.26 32.92
N ILE A 142 3.78 18.12 33.69
CA ILE A 142 3.40 19.46 33.24
C ILE A 142 4.64 20.28 32.87
N LEU A 143 5.70 20.25 33.69
CA LEU A 143 6.94 20.95 33.39
C LEU A 143 7.59 20.44 32.10
N MET A 144 7.64 19.12 31.90
CA MET A 144 8.18 18.52 30.68
C MET A 144 7.36 18.92 29.44
N VAL A 145 6.03 18.91 29.53
CA VAL A 145 5.13 19.36 28.46
C VAL A 145 5.40 20.83 28.12
N LEU A 146 5.47 21.71 29.12
CA LEU A 146 5.70 23.14 28.91
C LEU A 146 7.08 23.41 28.30
N ILE A 147 8.14 22.74 28.78
CA ILE A 147 9.49 22.88 28.23
C ILE A 147 9.51 22.40 26.77
N GLY A 148 8.90 21.25 26.47
CA GLY A 148 8.87 20.73 25.11
C GLY A 148 8.10 21.64 24.15
N LEU A 149 6.95 22.18 24.57
CA LEU A 149 6.21 23.17 23.76
C LEU A 149 7.01 24.46 23.56
N MET A 150 7.75 24.94 24.57
CA MET A 150 8.61 26.11 24.44
C MET A 150 9.77 25.87 23.46
N LEU A 151 10.36 24.67 23.47
CA LEU A 151 11.37 24.27 22.49
C LEU A 151 10.76 24.18 21.08
N GLY A 152 9.55 23.63 20.96
CA GLY A 152 8.78 23.57 19.72
C GLY A 152 8.55 24.96 19.12
N GLU A 153 7.99 25.88 19.89
CA GLU A 153 7.72 27.26 19.48
C GLU A 153 8.99 27.99 19.04
N LYS A 154 10.13 27.73 19.70
CA LYS A 154 11.41 28.36 19.37
C LYS A 154 12.05 27.78 18.11
N TRP A 155 11.91 26.48 17.85
CA TRP A 155 12.67 25.77 16.81
C TRP A 155 11.90 25.55 15.51
N ILE A 156 10.57 25.46 15.55
CA ILE A 156 9.73 25.32 14.33
C ILE A 156 9.97 26.46 13.32
N PRO A 157 10.08 27.74 13.73
CA PRO A 157 10.33 28.83 12.79
C PRO A 157 11.71 28.78 12.10
N ASN A 158 12.64 27.97 12.61
CA ASN A 158 13.98 27.83 12.02
C ASN A 158 14.02 26.58 11.12
N PRO A 159 14.19 26.72 9.80
CA PRO A 159 14.18 25.60 8.85
C PRO A 159 15.13 24.46 9.22
N ASN A 160 16.32 24.77 9.72
CA ASN A 160 17.34 23.79 10.08
C ASN A 160 16.98 22.97 11.33
N MET A 161 16.13 23.52 12.18
CA MET A 161 15.70 22.92 13.45
C MET A 161 14.22 22.54 13.43
N ARG A 162 13.52 22.73 12.30
CA ARG A 162 12.08 22.59 12.18
C ARG A 162 11.62 21.20 12.59
N ILE A 163 12.23 20.15 12.03
CA ILE A 163 11.90 18.74 12.35
C ILE A 163 12.11 18.45 13.84
N LEU A 164 13.18 18.99 14.44
CA LEU A 164 13.43 18.81 15.87
C LEU A 164 12.37 19.54 16.71
N GLY A 165 11.99 20.77 16.33
CA GLY A 165 10.91 21.53 16.97
C GLY A 165 9.57 20.79 16.91
N VAL A 166 9.19 20.29 15.74
CA VAL A 166 8.00 19.45 15.56
C VAL A 166 8.05 18.21 16.45
N THR A 167 9.22 17.56 16.53
CA THR A 167 9.42 16.38 17.39
C THR A 167 9.17 16.70 18.87
N TRP A 168 9.59 17.87 19.35
CA TRP A 168 9.32 18.30 20.72
C TRP A 168 7.84 18.59 20.99
N VAL A 169 7.12 19.14 20.02
CA VAL A 169 5.66 19.29 20.14
C VAL A 169 4.98 17.92 20.22
N ILE A 170 5.39 16.98 19.38
CA ILE A 170 4.87 15.60 19.38
C ILE A 170 5.09 14.92 20.74
N ILE A 171 6.32 15.02 21.28
CA ILE A 171 6.67 14.48 22.61
C ILE A 171 5.81 15.13 23.69
N SER A 172 5.68 16.47 23.66
CA SER A 172 4.88 17.21 24.64
C SER A 172 3.42 16.76 24.63
N MET A 173 2.85 16.60 23.44
CA MET A 173 1.48 16.11 23.31
C MET A 173 1.34 14.67 23.80
N LYS A 174 2.29 13.76 23.51
CA LYS A 174 2.28 12.40 24.07
C LYS A 174 2.31 12.40 25.59
N LEU A 175 3.15 13.23 26.19
CA LEU A 175 3.24 13.38 27.65
C LEU A 175 1.95 13.96 28.23
N PHE A 176 1.29 14.88 27.52
CA PHE A 176 0.02 15.46 27.95
C PHE A 176 -1.13 14.44 27.90
N TYR A 177 -1.18 13.57 26.89
CA TYR A 177 -2.09 12.42 26.86
C TYR A 177 -1.78 11.42 27.98
N GLY A 178 -0.50 11.16 28.25
CA GLY A 178 -0.07 10.34 29.38
C GLY A 178 -0.54 10.89 30.72
N LEU A 179 -0.40 12.21 30.93
CA LEU A 179 -0.89 12.91 32.12
C LEU A 179 -2.40 12.73 32.31
N ALA A 180 -3.19 12.75 31.23
CA ALA A 180 -4.63 12.48 31.30
C ALA A 180 -4.94 11.10 31.89
N LEU A 181 -4.24 10.08 31.38
CA LEU A 181 -4.39 8.69 31.82
C LEU A 181 -3.87 8.49 33.25
N ASP A 182 -2.77 9.15 33.59
CA ASP A 182 -2.20 9.10 34.94
C ASP A 182 -3.12 9.77 35.96
N MET A 183 -3.77 10.90 35.62
CA MET A 183 -4.79 11.55 36.46
C MET A 183 -5.99 10.64 36.74
N TRP A 184 -6.41 9.85 35.74
CA TRP A 184 -7.43 8.82 35.93
C TRP A 184 -6.92 7.72 36.86
N ARG A 185 -5.72 7.19 36.63
CA ARG A 185 -5.12 6.15 37.47
C ARG A 185 -4.89 6.57 38.93
N TRP A 186 -4.68 7.86 39.20
CA TRP A 186 -4.52 8.40 40.55
C TRP A 186 -5.84 8.71 41.26
N ASP A 187 -6.99 8.34 40.67
CA ASP A 187 -8.35 8.64 41.15
C ASP A 187 -8.61 10.16 41.33
N TRP A 188 -7.86 11.03 40.62
CA TRP A 188 -8.06 12.49 40.71
C TRP A 188 -9.34 12.93 40.00
N LEU A 189 -9.81 12.15 39.03
CA LEU A 189 -11.03 12.41 38.27
C LEU A 189 -12.30 11.96 39.01
N ALA A 190 -12.20 11.06 39.98
CA ALA A 190 -13.34 10.50 40.73
C ALA A 190 -14.13 11.55 41.55
N ASN A 191 -13.52 12.69 41.88
CA ASN A 191 -14.15 13.75 42.68
C ASN A 191 -14.87 14.82 41.84
N LEU A 192 -14.90 14.67 40.51
CA LEU A 192 -15.58 15.60 39.62
C LEU A 192 -17.10 15.36 39.61
N PRO A 193 -17.92 16.38 39.27
CA PRO A 193 -19.38 16.27 39.23
C PRO A 193 -19.91 15.45 38.04
N ILE A 194 -19.05 14.68 37.36
CA ILE A 194 -19.34 13.85 36.19
C ILE A 194 -18.76 12.46 36.41
N GLU A 195 -19.28 11.46 35.72
CA GLU A 195 -18.77 10.09 35.79
C GLU A 195 -17.29 10.04 35.40
N GLU A 196 -16.50 9.23 36.10
CA GLU A 196 -15.04 9.20 35.98
C GLU A 196 -14.55 8.91 34.55
N GLY A 197 -15.17 7.95 33.86
CA GLY A 197 -14.87 7.66 32.45
C GLY A 197 -15.21 8.82 31.50
N GLN A 198 -16.29 9.55 31.79
CA GLN A 198 -16.68 10.74 31.03
C GLN A 198 -15.70 11.89 31.27
N ALA A 199 -15.22 12.06 32.51
CA ALA A 199 -14.21 13.05 32.84
C ALA A 199 -12.89 12.82 32.09
N LEU A 200 -12.44 11.56 32.03
CA LEU A 200 -11.27 11.18 31.25
C LEU A 200 -11.49 11.47 29.75
N GLY A 201 -12.65 11.10 29.21
CA GLY A 201 -13.02 11.38 27.83
C GLY A 201 -12.96 12.88 27.50
N VAL A 202 -13.54 13.74 28.36
CA VAL A 202 -13.49 15.21 28.19
C VAL A 202 -12.05 15.73 28.22
N PHE A 203 -11.22 15.25 29.13
CA PHE A 203 -9.83 15.70 29.21
C PHE A 203 -9.01 15.26 27.99
N LEU A 204 -9.18 14.01 27.53
CA LEU A 204 -8.54 13.49 26.32
C LEU A 204 -9.00 14.22 25.06
N LEU A 205 -10.30 14.50 24.91
CA LEU A 205 -10.83 15.30 23.81
C LEU A 205 -10.32 16.75 23.84
N SER A 206 -10.19 17.33 25.04
CA SER A 206 -9.59 18.67 25.21
C SER A 206 -8.11 18.66 24.80
N ALA A 207 -7.37 17.60 25.14
CA ALA A 207 -5.99 17.40 24.72
C ALA A 207 -5.88 17.23 23.19
N VAL A 208 -6.81 16.51 22.55
CA VAL A 208 -6.90 16.46 21.07
C VAL A 208 -7.19 17.84 20.49
N GLY A 209 -8.11 18.62 21.08
CA GLY A 209 -8.40 19.98 20.65
C GLY A 209 -7.17 20.90 20.72
N LEU A 210 -6.39 20.81 21.80
CA LEU A 210 -5.10 21.51 21.92
C LEU A 210 -4.10 21.05 20.85
N ASN A 211 -4.04 19.75 20.57
CA ASN A 211 -3.15 19.21 19.56
C ASN A 211 -3.50 19.73 18.15
N VAL A 212 -4.79 19.73 17.80
CA VAL A 212 -5.29 20.32 16.56
C VAL A 212 -4.97 21.81 16.50
N PHE A 213 -5.15 22.56 17.59
CA PHE A 213 -4.76 23.97 17.65
C PHE A 213 -3.26 24.18 17.41
N LEU A 214 -2.39 23.38 18.03
CA LEU A 214 -0.95 23.45 17.81
C LEU A 214 -0.57 23.10 16.37
N ALA A 215 -1.24 22.10 15.78
CA ALA A 215 -1.04 21.77 14.37
C ALA A 215 -1.40 22.94 13.45
N GLN A 216 -2.50 23.65 13.73
CA GLN A 216 -2.89 24.84 12.97
C GLN A 216 -1.95 26.02 13.21
N ARG A 217 -1.47 26.21 14.45
CA ARG A 217 -0.53 27.27 14.81
C ARG A 217 0.81 27.11 14.10
N HIS A 218 1.32 25.88 14.02
CA HIS A 218 2.63 25.58 13.45
C HIS A 218 2.59 25.24 11.96
N ASP A 219 1.39 25.05 11.41
CA ASP A 219 1.16 24.56 10.06
C ASP A 219 1.89 23.23 9.78
N GLU A 220 1.68 22.25 10.67
CA GLU A 220 2.40 20.97 10.64
C GLU A 220 1.47 19.76 10.57
N ASP A 221 1.57 19.03 9.46
CA ASP A 221 0.78 17.83 9.22
C ASP A 221 1.12 16.69 10.20
N ALA A 222 2.37 16.59 10.65
CA ALA A 222 2.79 15.55 11.59
C ALA A 222 2.09 15.68 12.96
N ILE A 223 1.84 16.92 13.40
CA ILE A 223 1.13 17.22 14.65
C ILE A 223 -0.37 16.91 14.47
N ALA A 224 -0.97 17.31 13.35
CA ALA A 224 -2.36 16.99 13.02
C ALA A 224 -2.60 15.47 12.88
N ALA A 225 -1.67 14.74 12.27
CA ALA A 225 -1.69 13.29 12.15
C ALA A 225 -1.74 12.61 13.52
N GLN A 226 -0.87 13.04 14.46
CA GLN A 226 -0.88 12.52 15.83
C GLN A 226 -2.23 12.78 16.52
N ALA A 227 -2.75 14.01 16.44
CA ALA A 227 -4.03 14.36 17.05
C ALA A 227 -5.15 13.42 16.59
N THR A 228 -5.12 13.04 15.33
CA THR A 228 -6.16 12.22 14.72
C THR A 228 -6.03 10.74 15.04
N LEU A 229 -4.80 10.20 15.05
CA LEU A 229 -4.57 8.83 15.51
C LEU A 229 -5.05 8.64 16.96
N ILE A 230 -4.80 9.64 17.81
CA ILE A 230 -5.29 9.63 19.20
C ILE A 230 -6.81 9.75 19.25
N LEU A 231 -7.43 10.59 18.41
CA LEU A 231 -8.88 10.71 18.34
C LEU A 231 -9.57 9.39 17.97
N LEU A 232 -9.00 8.61 17.06
CA LEU A 232 -9.52 7.28 16.71
C LEU A 232 -9.39 6.28 17.88
N ILE A 233 -8.28 6.31 18.61
CA ILE A 233 -8.10 5.50 19.83
C ILE A 233 -9.12 5.87 20.90
N ILE A 234 -9.33 7.17 21.14
CA ILE A 234 -10.39 7.65 22.05
C ILE A 234 -11.77 7.24 21.53
N GLY A 235 -11.97 7.27 20.21
CA GLY A 235 -13.18 6.80 19.56
C GLY A 235 -13.50 5.33 19.83
N SER A 236 -12.49 4.45 19.85
CA SER A 236 -12.66 3.05 20.25
C SER A 236 -13.08 2.92 21.72
N ALA A 237 -12.53 3.76 22.60
CA ALA A 237 -12.91 3.79 24.02
C ALA A 237 -14.39 4.13 24.23
N ALA A 238 -14.99 4.91 23.32
CA ALA A 238 -16.42 5.22 23.37
C ALA A 238 -17.30 3.97 23.21
N GLY A 239 -16.77 2.88 22.63
CA GLY A 239 -17.45 1.59 22.60
C GLY A 239 -17.87 1.12 23.99
N ALA A 240 -17.00 1.24 24.99
CA ALA A 240 -17.31 0.82 26.35
C ALA A 240 -18.55 1.53 26.95
N LEU A 241 -18.89 2.73 26.45
CA LEU A 241 -20.04 3.51 26.92
C LEU A 241 -21.29 3.36 26.03
N TYR A 242 -21.10 3.20 24.72
CA TYR A 242 -22.17 3.33 23.72
C TYR A 242 -22.28 2.13 22.78
N GLY A 243 -21.55 1.05 23.04
CA GLY A 243 -21.50 -0.16 22.22
C GLY A 243 -21.00 0.08 20.80
N GLU A 244 -21.39 -0.81 19.89
CA GLU A 244 -21.01 -0.79 18.47
C GLU A 244 -21.40 0.51 17.75
N ILE A 245 -22.58 1.04 18.05
CA ILE A 245 -23.07 2.31 17.46
C ILE A 245 -22.12 3.45 17.85
N GLY A 246 -21.67 3.49 19.11
CA GLY A 246 -20.68 4.44 19.59
C GLY A 246 -19.37 4.38 18.80
N VAL A 247 -18.84 3.18 18.61
CA VAL A 247 -17.62 2.94 17.83
C VAL A 247 -17.82 3.42 16.39
N ALA A 248 -18.91 3.03 15.73
CA ALA A 248 -19.18 3.43 14.35
C ALA A 248 -19.27 4.94 14.18
N ILE A 249 -20.03 5.63 15.05
CA ILE A 249 -20.17 7.09 15.02
C ILE A 249 -18.82 7.77 15.24
N MET A 250 -18.00 7.28 16.19
CA MET A 250 -16.72 7.87 16.50
C MET A 250 -15.68 7.65 15.39
N ILE A 251 -15.65 6.48 14.75
CA ILE A 251 -14.80 6.23 13.58
C ILE A 251 -15.21 7.14 12.42
N ALA A 252 -16.52 7.25 12.14
CA ALA A 252 -17.03 8.14 11.10
C ALA A 252 -16.67 9.61 11.39
N THR A 253 -16.89 10.06 12.63
CA THR A 253 -16.58 11.43 13.07
C THR A 253 -15.08 11.72 12.98
N GLY A 254 -14.23 10.81 13.48
CA GLY A 254 -12.78 10.93 13.40
C GLY A 254 -12.28 11.00 11.95
N THR A 255 -12.88 10.19 11.07
CA THR A 255 -12.56 10.19 9.63
C THR A 255 -12.98 11.50 8.96
N ILE A 256 -14.19 12.00 9.25
CA ILE A 256 -14.66 13.30 8.75
C ILE A 256 -13.76 14.43 9.23
N LEU A 257 -13.35 14.43 10.50
CA LEU A 257 -12.46 15.45 11.05
C LEU A 257 -11.07 15.40 10.42
N LEU A 258 -10.51 14.21 10.21
CA LEU A 258 -9.22 14.03 9.54
C LEU A 258 -9.23 14.59 8.13
N HIS A 259 -10.23 14.17 7.35
CA HIS A 259 -10.38 14.62 5.97
C HIS A 259 -10.78 16.09 5.90
N GLY A 260 -11.53 16.59 6.87
CA GLY A 260 -11.80 18.01 7.06
C GLY A 260 -10.51 18.82 7.26
N LEU A 261 -9.58 18.35 8.10
CA LEU A 261 -8.26 18.96 8.26
C LEU A 261 -7.44 18.90 6.97
N ALA A 262 -7.46 17.77 6.27
CA ALA A 262 -6.78 17.61 4.98
C ALA A 262 -7.33 18.63 3.95
N LEU A 263 -8.65 18.82 3.91
CA LEU A 263 -9.32 19.80 3.06
C LEU A 263 -8.96 21.25 3.42
N LEU A 264 -8.99 21.60 4.71
CA LEU A 264 -8.67 22.95 5.18
C LEU A 264 -7.20 23.32 4.93
N ARG A 265 -6.29 22.34 5.02
CA ARG A 265 -4.84 22.54 4.87
C ARG A 265 -4.33 22.25 3.45
N ASN A 266 -5.20 21.78 2.56
CA ASN A 266 -4.83 21.23 1.25
C ASN A 266 -3.67 20.22 1.34
N SER A 267 -3.71 19.34 2.35
CA SER A 267 -2.61 18.42 2.67
C SER A 267 -2.86 17.01 2.11
N GLY A 268 -1.99 16.58 1.19
CA GLY A 268 -1.94 15.20 0.71
C GLY A 268 -1.50 14.21 1.80
N ASN A 269 -0.66 14.63 2.76
CA ASN A 269 -0.23 13.77 3.88
C ASN A 269 -1.41 13.36 4.77
N LEU A 270 -2.27 14.32 5.13
CA LEU A 270 -3.42 14.05 5.98
C LEU A 270 -4.51 13.26 5.22
N ALA A 271 -4.71 13.57 3.93
CA ALA A 271 -5.63 12.82 3.09
C ALA A 271 -5.21 11.35 2.95
N SER A 272 -3.93 11.09 2.63
CA SER A 272 -3.41 9.74 2.45
C SER A 272 -3.43 8.94 3.75
N LEU A 273 -3.05 9.57 4.87
CA LEU A 273 -3.14 8.97 6.21
C LEU A 273 -4.59 8.65 6.56
N GLY A 274 -5.54 9.55 6.25
CA GLY A 274 -6.94 9.33 6.58
C GLY A 274 -7.59 8.20 5.80
N ILE A 275 -7.21 8.01 4.54
CA ILE A 275 -7.64 6.84 3.76
C ILE A 275 -7.11 5.55 4.39
N ALA A 276 -5.81 5.50 4.72
CA ALA A 276 -5.18 4.30 5.26
C ALA A 276 -5.70 3.93 6.66
N VAL A 277 -5.70 4.89 7.58
CA VAL A 277 -5.97 4.64 9.00
C VAL A 277 -7.45 4.36 9.26
N SER A 278 -8.38 5.06 8.59
CA SER A 278 -9.81 4.85 8.82
C SER A 278 -10.23 3.42 8.53
N TYR A 279 -9.76 2.81 7.44
CA TYR A 279 -10.01 1.39 7.17
C TYR A 279 -9.25 0.46 8.08
N LEU A 280 -7.99 0.75 8.43
CA LEU A 280 -7.24 -0.07 9.37
C LEU A 280 -8.00 -0.19 10.70
N TRP A 281 -8.64 0.90 11.12
CA TRP A 281 -9.45 0.95 12.32
C TRP A 281 -10.77 0.18 12.20
N VAL A 282 -11.50 0.34 11.08
CA VAL A 282 -12.70 -0.47 10.79
C VAL A 282 -12.34 -1.97 10.79
N GLY A 283 -11.25 -2.34 10.13
CA GLY A 283 -10.74 -3.70 10.09
C GLY A 283 -10.36 -4.24 11.46
N ALA A 284 -9.68 -3.43 12.29
CA ALA A 284 -9.29 -3.82 13.65
C ALA A 284 -10.51 -4.15 14.53
N HIS A 285 -11.58 -3.34 14.46
CA HIS A 285 -12.84 -3.62 15.17
C HIS A 285 -13.63 -4.77 14.55
N ALA A 286 -13.50 -5.03 13.26
CA ALA A 286 -14.17 -6.18 12.64
C ALA A 286 -13.53 -7.52 13.04
N ILE A 287 -12.20 -7.59 13.22
CA ILE A 287 -11.50 -8.82 13.62
C ILE A 287 -11.32 -8.97 15.13
N SER A 288 -11.58 -7.92 15.92
CA SER A 288 -11.35 -7.94 17.36
C SER A 288 -12.21 -9.02 18.02
N ASN A 289 -11.62 -9.74 18.97
CA ASN A 289 -12.33 -10.75 19.76
C ASN A 289 -11.91 -10.57 21.23
N ASP A 290 -12.69 -9.80 21.99
CA ASP A 290 -12.40 -9.41 23.38
C ASP A 290 -10.99 -8.82 23.56
N TRP A 291 -10.53 -8.02 22.58
CA TRP A 291 -9.20 -7.42 22.65
C TRP A 291 -9.16 -6.33 23.71
N ASN A 292 -8.27 -6.50 24.70
CA ASN A 292 -7.99 -5.48 25.69
C ASN A 292 -6.59 -4.89 25.45
N LEU A 293 -6.53 -3.68 24.88
CA LEU A 293 -5.29 -2.95 24.68
C LEU A 293 -5.13 -1.90 25.80
N PHE A 294 -4.21 -2.15 26.72
CA PHE A 294 -3.87 -1.21 27.80
C PHE A 294 -5.07 -0.76 28.67
N GLY A 295 -6.07 -1.63 28.88
CA GLY A 295 -7.28 -1.33 29.63
C GLY A 295 -8.44 -0.80 28.77
N LEU A 296 -8.21 -0.57 27.47
CA LEU A 296 -9.25 -0.26 26.49
C LEU A 296 -9.75 -1.53 25.82
N GLU A 297 -11.01 -1.86 26.07
CA GLU A 297 -11.71 -2.93 25.38
C GLU A 297 -12.10 -2.47 23.97
N ILE A 298 -11.61 -3.19 22.96
CA ILE A 298 -11.97 -2.96 21.56
C ILE A 298 -13.20 -3.81 21.28
N ILE A 299 -14.34 -3.13 21.17
CA ILE A 299 -15.63 -3.77 20.90
C ILE A 299 -15.71 -4.19 19.44
N ALA A 300 -16.05 -5.46 19.21
CA ALA A 300 -16.29 -6.00 17.88
C ALA A 300 -17.65 -5.55 17.33
N PHE A 301 -17.78 -5.50 16.00
CA PHE A 301 -19.10 -5.32 15.37
C PHE A 301 -19.81 -6.67 15.29
N GLU A 302 -20.96 -6.81 15.93
CA GLU A 302 -21.86 -7.95 15.84
C GLU A 302 -23.01 -7.69 14.84
N ASP A 303 -23.44 -6.43 14.69
CA ASP A 303 -24.46 -6.05 13.71
C ASP A 303 -23.85 -5.79 12.33
N ASP A 304 -24.12 -6.70 11.40
CA ASP A 304 -23.67 -6.62 10.01
C ASP A 304 -24.11 -5.32 9.32
N LEU A 305 -25.33 -4.84 9.58
CA LEU A 305 -25.84 -3.64 8.92
C LEU A 305 -25.10 -2.40 9.43
N ILE A 306 -24.77 -2.33 10.72
CA ILE A 306 -23.98 -1.23 11.29
C ILE A 306 -22.58 -1.20 10.66
N LEU A 307 -21.87 -2.33 10.64
CA LEU A 307 -20.55 -2.42 10.03
C LEU A 307 -20.61 -2.08 8.53
N PHE A 308 -21.62 -2.59 7.82
CA PHE A 308 -21.81 -2.32 6.40
C PHE A 308 -22.03 -0.84 6.11
N LEU A 309 -22.92 -0.18 6.86
CA LEU A 309 -23.19 1.26 6.70
C LEU A 309 -21.98 2.12 7.06
N LEU A 310 -21.22 1.74 8.10
CA LEU A 310 -19.95 2.38 8.42
C LEU A 310 -18.97 2.25 7.25
N MET A 311 -18.81 1.04 6.71
CA MET A 311 -17.98 0.82 5.53
C MET A 311 -18.43 1.67 4.35
N VAL A 312 -19.73 1.76 4.04
CA VAL A 312 -20.25 2.62 2.97
C VAL A 312 -19.82 4.07 3.17
N CYS A 313 -20.00 4.60 4.38
CA CYS A 313 -19.63 5.97 4.72
C CYS A 313 -18.12 6.23 4.55
N ILE A 314 -17.30 5.41 5.21
CA ILE A 314 -15.83 5.52 5.18
C ILE A 314 -15.30 5.34 3.76
N THR A 315 -15.81 4.36 3.04
CA THR A 315 -15.42 4.06 1.66
C THR A 315 -15.71 5.23 0.72
N THR A 316 -16.90 5.81 0.83
CA THR A 316 -17.30 6.95 -0.01
C THR A 316 -16.44 8.18 0.26
N ILE A 317 -16.17 8.48 1.54
CA ILE A 317 -15.31 9.60 1.94
C ILE A 317 -13.89 9.36 1.43
N ASN A 318 -13.32 8.18 1.67
CA ASN A 318 -11.96 7.83 1.26
C ASN A 318 -11.78 7.87 -0.26
N ALA A 319 -12.72 7.29 -1.02
CA ALA A 319 -12.73 7.34 -2.48
C ALA A 319 -12.77 8.78 -3.01
N THR A 320 -13.57 9.65 -2.39
CA THR A 320 -13.66 11.07 -2.78
C THR A 320 -12.37 11.82 -2.47
N MET A 321 -11.78 11.58 -1.30
CA MET A 321 -10.54 12.23 -0.87
C MET A 321 -9.34 11.77 -1.71
N ALA A 322 -9.27 10.49 -2.06
CA ALA A 322 -8.24 9.93 -2.94
C ALA A 322 -8.29 10.59 -4.33
N ALA A 323 -9.49 10.78 -4.88
CA ALA A 323 -9.67 11.45 -6.18
C ALA A 323 -9.31 12.94 -6.10
N LYS A 324 -9.71 13.63 -5.04
CA LYS A 324 -9.45 15.06 -4.86
C LYS A 324 -7.98 15.39 -4.69
N PHE A 325 -7.26 14.58 -3.93
CA PHE A 325 -5.85 14.81 -3.56
C PHE A 325 -4.85 14.07 -4.45
N VAL A 326 -5.28 13.50 -5.58
CA VAL A 326 -4.39 12.69 -6.45
C VAL A 326 -3.09 13.41 -6.83
N ASN A 327 -3.16 14.73 -7.07
CA ASN A 327 -2.02 15.55 -7.48
C ASN A 327 -1.18 16.06 -6.30
N ALA A 328 -1.58 15.79 -5.06
CA ALA A 328 -0.88 16.29 -3.89
C ALA A 328 0.31 15.37 -3.52
N GLU A 329 1.40 15.98 -3.08
CA GLU A 329 2.51 15.23 -2.50
C GLU A 329 2.11 14.59 -1.16
N ASN A 330 2.69 13.43 -0.86
CA ASN A 330 2.44 12.76 0.41
C ASN A 330 3.64 11.93 0.90
N TRP A 331 3.64 11.65 2.20
CA TRP A 331 4.68 10.88 2.88
C TRP A 331 4.81 9.46 2.35
N PHE A 332 3.71 8.77 2.04
CA PHE A 332 3.78 7.37 1.61
C PHE A 332 4.45 7.26 0.23
N SER A 333 4.02 8.05 -0.76
CA SER A 333 4.68 8.12 -2.07
C SER A 333 6.17 8.51 -1.94
N SER A 334 6.49 9.44 -1.04
CA SER A 334 7.88 9.85 -0.77
C SER A 334 8.69 8.73 -0.12
N ALA A 335 8.07 7.94 0.77
CA ALA A 335 8.69 6.78 1.40
C ALA A 335 9.02 5.70 0.36
N PHE A 336 8.07 5.37 -0.53
CA PHE A 336 8.31 4.46 -1.65
C PHE A 336 9.46 4.96 -2.54
N LYS A 337 9.49 6.27 -2.86
CA LYS A 337 10.60 6.86 -3.63
C LYS A 337 11.94 6.69 -2.91
N SER A 338 11.98 6.93 -1.60
CA SER A 338 13.19 6.82 -0.78
C SER A 338 13.68 5.38 -0.56
N LEU A 339 12.80 4.40 -0.77
CA LEU A 339 13.12 2.97 -0.76
C LEU A 339 13.58 2.47 -2.14
N GLY A 340 13.60 3.33 -3.15
CA GLY A 340 13.83 2.91 -4.53
C GLY A 340 12.72 1.95 -4.98
N LEU A 341 11.45 2.23 -4.64
CA LEU A 341 10.27 1.46 -5.09
C LEU A 341 9.41 2.24 -6.11
N GLY A 342 9.90 3.38 -6.60
CA GLY A 342 9.17 4.29 -7.51
C GLY A 342 8.44 5.37 -6.74
N LYS A 343 7.77 6.30 -7.43
CA LYS A 343 6.91 7.32 -6.79
C LYS A 343 5.44 7.02 -7.15
N PRO A 344 4.85 5.96 -6.57
CA PRO A 344 3.44 5.67 -6.78
C PRO A 344 2.58 6.86 -6.35
N GLY A 345 1.49 7.11 -7.06
CA GLY A 345 0.56 8.22 -6.84
C GLY A 345 -0.09 8.16 -5.46
N LEU A 346 -0.60 9.31 -4.99
CA LEU A 346 -1.29 9.35 -3.69
C LEU A 346 -2.46 8.36 -3.66
N TRP A 347 -3.22 8.30 -4.76
CA TRP A 347 -4.36 7.42 -4.90
C TRP A 347 -3.95 5.96 -4.71
N SER A 348 -2.97 5.45 -5.47
CA SER A 348 -2.58 4.04 -5.42
C SER A 348 -2.04 3.62 -4.05
N VAL A 349 -1.15 4.40 -3.43
CA VAL A 349 -0.54 4.01 -2.15
C VAL A 349 -1.53 4.11 -1.00
N SER A 350 -2.30 5.20 -0.93
CA SER A 350 -3.24 5.40 0.17
C SER A 350 -4.39 4.41 0.12
N VAL A 351 -4.95 4.16 -1.08
CA VAL A 351 -5.97 3.13 -1.29
C VAL A 351 -5.39 1.76 -1.01
N GLY A 352 -4.21 1.42 -1.53
CA GLY A 352 -3.55 0.13 -1.26
C GLY A 352 -3.34 -0.15 0.23
N LEU A 353 -2.87 0.84 1.01
CA LEU A 353 -2.72 0.71 2.46
C LEU A 353 -4.08 0.62 3.16
N GLY A 354 -5.08 1.41 2.74
CA GLY A 354 -6.44 1.33 3.28
C GLY A 354 -7.11 -0.01 2.99
N MET A 355 -6.83 -0.62 1.84
CA MET A 355 -7.36 -1.92 1.46
C MET A 355 -6.92 -3.02 2.45
N ILE A 356 -5.75 -2.90 3.10
CA ILE A 356 -5.35 -3.86 4.16
C ILE A 356 -6.42 -3.91 5.26
N GLY A 357 -6.84 -2.75 5.76
CA GLY A 357 -7.88 -2.66 6.78
C GLY A 357 -9.26 -3.11 6.30
N ALA A 358 -9.63 -2.75 5.08
CA ALA A 358 -10.89 -3.18 4.48
C ALA A 358 -10.94 -4.70 4.27
N LEU A 359 -9.80 -5.31 3.88
CA LEU A 359 -9.63 -6.75 3.74
C LEU A 359 -9.72 -7.47 5.09
N LEU A 360 -9.27 -6.88 6.19
CA LEU A 360 -9.48 -7.44 7.53
C LEU A 360 -10.97 -7.52 7.87
N ALA A 361 -11.75 -6.49 7.54
CA ALA A 361 -13.21 -6.50 7.76
C ALA A 361 -13.93 -7.57 6.91
N ILE A 362 -13.50 -7.74 5.65
CA ILE A 362 -13.99 -8.81 4.78
C ILE A 362 -13.59 -10.19 5.31
N ALA A 363 -12.33 -10.33 5.76
CA ALA A 363 -11.81 -11.59 6.27
C ALA A 363 -12.51 -12.02 7.57
N ALA A 364 -12.87 -11.07 8.45
CA ALA A 364 -13.63 -11.34 9.66
C ALA A 364 -14.97 -12.04 9.35
N ASN A 365 -15.61 -11.66 8.25
CA ASN A 365 -16.94 -12.13 7.88
C ASN A 365 -16.94 -13.09 6.68
N ARG A 366 -15.78 -13.68 6.35
CA ARG A 366 -15.61 -14.51 5.14
C ARG A 366 -16.52 -15.74 5.07
N LEU A 367 -17.02 -16.20 6.22
CA LEU A 367 -17.92 -17.36 6.28
C LEU A 367 -19.31 -17.03 5.72
N GLU A 368 -19.70 -15.77 5.75
CA GLU A 368 -20.94 -15.26 5.18
C GLU A 368 -20.69 -14.71 3.78
N THR A 369 -20.61 -15.63 2.81
CA THR A 369 -20.17 -15.33 1.45
C THR A 369 -20.93 -14.18 0.79
N GLY A 370 -22.26 -14.10 0.98
CA GLY A 370 -23.09 -13.01 0.46
C GLY A 370 -22.73 -11.64 1.04
N TYR A 371 -22.48 -11.58 2.35
CA TYR A 371 -22.10 -10.35 3.06
C TYR A 371 -20.68 -9.90 2.69
N ALA A 372 -19.72 -10.82 2.70
CA ALA A 372 -18.35 -10.55 2.30
C ALA A 372 -18.25 -10.07 0.84
N LEU A 373 -19.06 -10.63 -0.08
CA LEU A 373 -19.12 -10.21 -1.48
C LEU A 373 -19.76 -8.81 -1.62
N ALA A 374 -20.75 -8.47 -0.79
CA ALA A 374 -21.32 -7.13 -0.72
C ALA A 374 -20.29 -6.07 -0.27
N GLN A 375 -19.51 -6.37 0.77
CA GLN A 375 -18.42 -5.51 1.24
C GLN A 375 -17.35 -5.33 0.16
N LEU A 376 -16.97 -6.43 -0.52
CA LEU A 376 -16.01 -6.38 -1.61
C LEU A 376 -16.50 -5.49 -2.76
N ILE A 377 -17.72 -5.71 -3.25
CA ILE A 377 -18.19 -4.95 -4.40
C ILE A 377 -18.42 -3.48 -4.06
N LEU A 378 -18.75 -3.16 -2.81
CA LEU A 378 -18.81 -1.78 -2.32
C LEU A 378 -17.46 -1.08 -2.51
N LEU A 379 -16.36 -1.71 -2.06
CA LEU A 379 -15.00 -1.18 -2.22
C LEU A 379 -14.65 -1.01 -3.69
N LEU A 380 -14.85 -2.06 -4.49
CA LEU A 380 -14.56 -2.04 -5.93
C LEU A 380 -15.33 -0.92 -6.63
N THR A 381 -16.60 -0.72 -6.28
CA THR A 381 -17.46 0.30 -6.88
C THR A 381 -16.97 1.70 -6.59
N ALA A 382 -16.73 2.02 -5.31
CA ALA A 382 -16.31 3.35 -4.91
C ALA A 382 -14.91 3.71 -5.41
N PHE A 383 -13.96 2.78 -5.34
CA PHE A 383 -12.61 3.02 -5.84
C PHE A 383 -12.53 2.99 -7.37
N SER A 384 -13.33 2.20 -8.06
CA SER A 384 -13.46 2.31 -9.52
C SER A 384 -14.02 3.68 -9.93
N ALA A 385 -15.04 4.17 -9.24
CA ALA A 385 -15.58 5.51 -9.49
C ALA A 385 -14.52 6.59 -9.25
N SER A 386 -13.82 6.51 -8.11
CA SER A 386 -12.73 7.41 -7.74
C SER A 386 -11.62 7.42 -8.79
N TYR A 387 -11.19 6.24 -9.23
CA TYR A 387 -10.17 6.08 -10.26
C TYR A 387 -10.60 6.70 -11.59
N LEU A 388 -11.82 6.42 -12.06
CA LEU A 388 -12.33 7.02 -13.30
C LEU A 388 -12.38 8.56 -13.22
N VAL A 389 -12.72 9.12 -12.06
CA VAL A 389 -12.66 10.56 -11.83
C VAL A 389 -11.23 11.09 -11.92
N VAL A 390 -10.26 10.39 -11.33
CA VAL A 390 -8.83 10.74 -11.45
C VAL A 390 -8.38 10.72 -12.92
N ARG A 391 -8.87 9.76 -13.70
CA ARG A 391 -8.61 9.63 -15.14
C ARG A 391 -9.42 10.61 -16.01
N GLY A 392 -10.08 11.60 -15.40
CA GLY A 392 -10.76 12.69 -16.11
C GLY A 392 -12.21 12.42 -16.48
N VAL A 393 -12.81 11.30 -16.04
CA VAL A 393 -14.24 11.06 -16.26
C VAL A 393 -15.05 11.97 -15.33
N SER A 394 -15.90 12.80 -15.91
CA SER A 394 -16.79 13.69 -15.15
C SER A 394 -17.72 12.92 -14.20
N TRP A 395 -17.92 13.41 -12.99
CA TRP A 395 -18.88 12.87 -12.01
C TRP A 395 -20.30 12.71 -12.57
N THR A 396 -20.73 13.63 -13.44
CA THR A 396 -22.05 13.60 -14.08
C THR A 396 -22.25 12.39 -15.00
N SER A 397 -21.17 11.88 -15.59
CA SER A 397 -21.22 10.71 -16.47
C SER A 397 -21.29 9.39 -15.69
N LEU A 398 -20.72 9.37 -14.48
CA LEU A 398 -20.75 8.23 -13.56
C LEU A 398 -22.02 8.19 -12.72
N ALA A 399 -22.66 9.34 -12.50
CA ALA A 399 -23.81 9.46 -11.62
C ALA A 399 -24.95 8.47 -11.90
N PRO A 400 -25.41 8.24 -13.16
CA PRO A 400 -26.50 7.30 -13.44
C PRO A 400 -26.20 5.85 -13.05
N TRP A 401 -24.92 5.48 -13.01
CA TRP A 401 -24.48 4.11 -12.77
C TRP A 401 -24.08 3.88 -11.32
N ILE A 402 -23.45 4.87 -10.67
CA ILE A 402 -22.87 4.67 -9.34
C ILE A 402 -23.61 5.49 -8.28
N ILE A 403 -23.70 6.80 -8.47
CA ILE A 403 -24.21 7.72 -7.43
C ILE A 403 -25.73 7.58 -7.25
N VAL A 404 -26.48 7.56 -8.36
CA VAL A 404 -27.95 7.51 -8.32
C VAL A 404 -28.46 6.17 -7.79
N PRO A 405 -27.94 5.00 -8.23
CA PRO A 405 -28.42 3.71 -7.71
C PRO A 405 -28.06 3.47 -6.23
N ALA A 406 -26.92 3.99 -5.75
CA ALA A 406 -26.43 3.72 -4.39
C ALA A 406 -27.45 3.93 -3.25
N PRO A 407 -28.12 5.09 -3.10
CA PRO A 407 -29.10 5.29 -2.02
C PRO A 407 -30.30 4.34 -2.13
N PHE A 408 -30.74 3.99 -3.35
CA PHE A 408 -31.84 3.04 -3.54
C PHE A 408 -31.42 1.61 -3.19
N LEU A 409 -30.20 1.20 -3.56
CA LEU A 409 -29.65 -0.10 -3.22
C LEU A 409 -29.46 -0.25 -1.72
N LEU A 410 -28.98 0.80 -1.03
CA LEU A 410 -28.84 0.81 0.42
C LEU A 410 -30.20 0.77 1.12
N ALA A 411 -31.16 1.58 0.68
CA ALA A 411 -32.51 1.55 1.24
C ALA A 411 -33.18 0.19 1.02
N ALA A 412 -33.04 -0.40 -0.17
CA ALA A 412 -33.54 -1.74 -0.47
C ALA A 412 -32.88 -2.80 0.43
N LEU A 413 -31.55 -2.71 0.62
CA LEU A 413 -30.83 -3.60 1.53
C LEU A 413 -31.34 -3.47 2.97
N SER A 414 -31.51 -2.25 3.49
CA SER A 414 -32.04 -2.04 4.84
C SER A 414 -33.45 -2.61 5.01
N VAL A 415 -34.31 -2.50 3.99
CA VAL A 415 -35.65 -3.12 4.02
C VAL A 415 -35.56 -4.64 4.01
N MET A 416 -34.70 -5.22 3.16
CA MET A 416 -34.50 -6.68 3.11
C MET A 416 -33.94 -7.22 4.43
N VAL A 417 -32.98 -6.53 5.06
CA VAL A 417 -32.38 -6.93 6.35
C VAL A 417 -33.35 -6.72 7.51
N SER A 418 -34.34 -5.84 7.39
CA SER A 418 -35.35 -5.60 8.45
C SER A 418 -36.34 -6.75 8.66
N GLY A 419 -36.31 -7.79 7.82
CA GLY A 419 -37.24 -8.91 7.84
C GLY A 419 -38.56 -8.68 7.10
N ALA A 420 -38.73 -7.51 6.48
CA ALA A 420 -39.98 -7.14 5.80
C ALA A 420 -40.28 -7.97 4.53
N LEU A 421 -39.30 -8.73 4.02
CA LEU A 421 -39.38 -9.50 2.77
C LEU A 421 -38.90 -10.96 2.93
N ASP A 422 -38.83 -11.47 4.16
CA ASP A 422 -38.26 -12.80 4.45
C ASP A 422 -39.04 -13.92 3.72
N ASP A 423 -40.37 -13.85 3.73
CA ASP A 423 -41.24 -14.83 3.04
C ASP A 423 -40.93 -14.94 1.54
N GLU A 424 -40.62 -13.83 0.88
CA GLU A 424 -40.22 -13.80 -0.52
C GLU A 424 -38.78 -14.25 -0.73
N LEU A 425 -37.84 -13.80 0.10
CA LEU A 425 -36.42 -14.11 -0.01
C LEU A 425 -36.15 -15.60 0.19
N GLU A 426 -36.77 -16.21 1.21
CA GLU A 426 -36.66 -17.64 1.49
C GLU A 426 -37.23 -18.49 0.33
N ARG A 427 -38.34 -18.05 -0.28
CA ARG A 427 -38.95 -18.76 -1.43
C ARG A 427 -37.98 -18.93 -2.60
N PHE A 428 -37.10 -17.96 -2.83
CA PHE A 428 -36.13 -17.98 -3.92
C PHE A 428 -34.70 -18.33 -3.47
N ASN A 429 -34.49 -18.66 -2.19
CA ASN A 429 -33.18 -18.90 -1.60
C ASN A 429 -32.19 -17.75 -1.88
N LEU A 430 -32.68 -16.50 -1.72
CA LEU A 430 -31.91 -15.29 -1.97
C LEU A 430 -31.49 -14.65 -0.65
N GLN A 431 -30.22 -14.27 -0.55
CA GLN A 431 -29.70 -13.51 0.59
C GLN A 431 -29.70 -12.00 0.29
N PRO A 432 -30.10 -11.13 1.23
CA PRO A 432 -30.15 -9.68 1.03
C PRO A 432 -28.84 -9.08 0.49
N TYR A 433 -27.71 -9.42 1.12
CA TYR A 433 -26.40 -8.93 0.73
C TYR A 433 -25.95 -9.46 -0.64
N SER A 434 -26.30 -10.69 -1.00
CA SER A 434 -26.03 -11.24 -2.34
C SER A 434 -26.78 -10.49 -3.44
N ILE A 435 -28.04 -10.07 -3.19
CA ILE A 435 -28.80 -9.24 -4.14
C ILE A 435 -28.15 -7.86 -4.28
N TYR A 436 -27.85 -7.21 -3.15
CA TYR A 436 -27.13 -5.93 -3.16
C TYR A 436 -25.84 -6.05 -3.96
N ALA A 437 -25.09 -7.12 -3.74
CA ALA A 437 -23.80 -7.30 -4.34
C ALA A 437 -23.90 -7.52 -5.86
N ALA A 438 -24.84 -8.34 -6.31
CA ALA A 438 -25.09 -8.62 -7.72
C ALA A 438 -25.53 -7.35 -8.48
N LEU A 439 -26.47 -6.58 -7.92
CA LEU A 439 -26.93 -5.34 -8.56
C LEU A 439 -25.82 -4.29 -8.60
N THR A 440 -25.09 -4.11 -7.50
CA THR A 440 -23.95 -3.18 -7.43
C THR A 440 -22.86 -3.59 -8.43
N ALA A 441 -22.55 -4.88 -8.54
CA ALA A 441 -21.59 -5.40 -9.52
C ALA A 441 -22.01 -5.10 -10.96
N LEU A 442 -23.30 -5.29 -11.29
CA LEU A 442 -23.84 -5.00 -12.61
C LEU A 442 -23.68 -3.52 -12.97
N PHE A 443 -24.01 -2.62 -12.04
CA PHE A 443 -23.87 -1.17 -12.23
C PHE A 443 -22.40 -0.75 -12.38
N THR A 444 -21.51 -1.30 -11.56
CA THR A 444 -20.07 -1.02 -11.60
C THR A 444 -19.42 -1.54 -12.87
N ALA A 445 -19.76 -2.76 -13.29
CA ALA A 445 -19.31 -3.32 -14.56
C ALA A 445 -19.79 -2.46 -15.73
N SER A 446 -21.05 -2.00 -15.71
CA SER A 446 -21.60 -1.11 -16.74
C SER A 446 -20.86 0.22 -16.81
N ALA A 447 -20.51 0.81 -15.65
CA ALA A 447 -19.73 2.05 -15.58
C ALA A 447 -18.31 1.87 -16.15
N LEU A 448 -17.62 0.79 -15.76
CA LEU A 448 -16.28 0.47 -16.24
C LEU A 448 -16.25 0.18 -17.75
N LEU A 449 -17.20 -0.62 -18.26
CA LEU A 449 -17.29 -0.91 -19.70
C LEU A 449 -17.55 0.35 -20.53
N LYS A 450 -18.38 1.27 -20.02
CA LYS A 450 -18.65 2.56 -20.69
C LYS A 450 -17.40 3.43 -20.77
N HIS A 451 -16.50 3.32 -19.80
CA HIS A 451 -15.29 4.15 -19.68
C HIS A 451 -13.98 3.36 -19.81
N GLN A 452 -14.01 2.23 -20.55
CA GLN A 452 -12.89 1.29 -20.67
C GLN A 452 -11.57 1.93 -21.18
N THR A 453 -11.65 3.00 -21.97
CA THR A 453 -10.49 3.70 -22.51
C THR A 453 -9.75 4.53 -21.47
N ALA A 454 -10.41 4.89 -20.36
CA ALA A 454 -9.81 5.64 -19.27
C ALA A 454 -9.01 4.74 -18.32
N VAL A 455 -9.13 3.41 -18.43
CA VAL A 455 -8.47 2.45 -17.53
C VAL A 455 -7.11 2.07 -18.07
N SER A 456 -6.07 2.29 -17.28
CA SER A 456 -4.68 1.95 -17.61
C SER A 456 -4.40 0.46 -17.45
N ASP A 457 -3.34 0.01 -18.11
CA ASP A 457 -2.87 -1.37 -18.01
C ASP A 457 -2.40 -1.72 -16.60
N HIS A 458 -1.75 -0.77 -15.93
CA HIS A 458 -1.32 -0.86 -14.54
C HIS A 458 -2.45 -1.23 -13.58
N VAL A 459 -3.60 -0.56 -13.73
CA VAL A 459 -4.77 -0.84 -12.88
C VAL A 459 -5.42 -2.17 -13.22
N LEU A 460 -5.44 -2.57 -14.50
CA LEU A 460 -6.03 -3.85 -14.91
C LEU A 460 -5.30 -5.03 -14.29
N TRP A 461 -3.97 -5.09 -14.39
CA TRP A 461 -3.23 -6.22 -13.82
C TRP A 461 -3.16 -6.17 -12.29
N ALA A 462 -2.98 -4.98 -11.68
CA ALA A 462 -2.94 -4.85 -10.23
C ALA A 462 -4.31 -5.14 -9.59
N GLY A 463 -5.39 -4.61 -10.17
CA GLY A 463 -6.77 -4.91 -9.76
C GLY A 463 -7.13 -6.38 -9.96
N GLY A 464 -6.67 -7.00 -11.06
CA GLY A 464 -6.81 -8.42 -11.31
C GLY A 464 -6.15 -9.29 -10.22
N LEU A 465 -4.92 -8.97 -9.80
CA LEU A 465 -4.24 -9.65 -8.70
C LEU A 465 -5.02 -9.54 -7.38
N VAL A 466 -5.51 -8.34 -7.07
CA VAL A 466 -6.33 -8.11 -5.86
C VAL A 466 -7.59 -8.96 -5.89
N ILE A 467 -8.32 -8.99 -7.02
CA ILE A 467 -9.52 -9.81 -7.20
C ILE A 467 -9.20 -11.31 -7.06
N VAL A 468 -8.10 -11.78 -7.64
CA VAL A 468 -7.63 -13.18 -7.53
C VAL A 468 -7.40 -13.54 -6.06
N THR A 469 -6.67 -12.72 -5.32
CA THR A 469 -6.39 -12.93 -3.88
C THR A 469 -7.69 -12.97 -3.08
N LEU A 470 -8.61 -12.05 -3.35
CA LEU A 470 -9.92 -11.99 -2.71
C LEU A 470 -10.78 -13.22 -2.99
N LEU A 471 -10.89 -13.64 -4.25
CA LEU A 471 -11.65 -14.85 -4.61
C LEU A 471 -11.04 -16.10 -3.95
N THR A 472 -9.71 -16.15 -3.83
CA THR A 472 -8.99 -17.23 -3.13
C THR A 472 -9.32 -17.26 -1.63
N LEU A 473 -9.48 -16.09 -1.01
CA LEU A 473 -9.81 -15.96 0.41
C LEU A 473 -11.30 -16.22 0.71
N LEU A 474 -12.19 -15.85 -0.22
CA LEU A 474 -13.63 -15.82 0.00
C LEU A 474 -14.36 -17.09 -0.44
N ILE A 475 -13.88 -17.78 -1.48
CA ILE A 475 -14.54 -19.00 -1.95
C ILE A 475 -14.02 -20.18 -1.13
N PRO A 476 -14.87 -20.83 -0.31
CA PRO A 476 -14.45 -21.98 0.46
C PRO A 476 -14.11 -23.14 -0.46
N ALA A 477 -12.86 -23.58 -0.42
CA ALA A 477 -12.33 -24.69 -1.21
C ALA A 477 -11.64 -25.74 -0.32
N ASP A 478 -12.07 -25.86 0.94
CA ASP A 478 -11.51 -26.77 1.96
C ASP A 478 -11.69 -28.25 1.61
N LYS A 479 -12.68 -28.56 0.78
CA LYS A 479 -12.96 -29.89 0.27
C LYS A 479 -12.96 -29.89 -1.25
N ALA A 480 -12.28 -30.88 -1.82
CA ALA A 480 -12.36 -31.16 -3.24
C ALA A 480 -13.83 -31.41 -3.64
N GLY A 481 -14.35 -30.61 -4.56
CA GLY A 481 -15.76 -30.64 -4.96
C GLY A 481 -16.23 -29.36 -5.61
N ASP A 482 -17.47 -28.96 -5.34
CA ASP A 482 -18.10 -27.82 -6.01
C ASP A 482 -17.46 -26.47 -5.62
N GLY A 483 -16.98 -26.32 -4.38
CA GLY A 483 -16.27 -25.12 -3.92
C GLY A 483 -14.94 -24.90 -4.64
N SER A 484 -14.11 -25.94 -4.77
CA SER A 484 -12.85 -25.88 -5.51
C SER A 484 -13.06 -25.61 -7.01
N ARG A 485 -14.14 -26.14 -7.59
CA ARG A 485 -14.51 -25.87 -8.99
C ARG A 485 -14.99 -24.45 -9.22
N ALA A 486 -15.80 -23.92 -8.29
CA ALA A 486 -16.24 -22.53 -8.32
C ALA A 486 -15.03 -21.58 -8.21
N LEU A 487 -14.07 -21.90 -7.34
CA LEU A 487 -12.81 -21.16 -7.24
C LEU A 487 -12.07 -21.18 -8.58
N LEU A 488 -11.76 -22.37 -9.14
CA LEU A 488 -11.07 -22.49 -10.42
C LEU A 488 -11.80 -21.77 -11.57
N ALA A 489 -13.13 -21.87 -11.64
CA ALA A 489 -13.93 -21.18 -12.64
C ALA A 489 -13.83 -19.65 -12.50
N SER A 490 -13.94 -19.14 -11.28
CA SER A 490 -13.82 -17.70 -11.00
C SER A 490 -12.41 -17.16 -11.31
N GLN A 491 -11.36 -17.93 -10.97
CA GLN A 491 -9.98 -17.61 -11.32
C GLN A 491 -9.79 -17.63 -12.84
N GLY A 492 -10.38 -18.61 -13.53
CA GLY A 492 -10.37 -18.71 -15.00
C GLY A 492 -10.93 -17.47 -15.67
N VAL A 493 -12.05 -16.94 -15.18
CA VAL A 493 -12.65 -15.69 -15.71
C VAL A 493 -11.66 -14.53 -15.63
N VAL A 494 -10.97 -14.37 -14.49
CA VAL A 494 -10.02 -13.26 -14.30
C VAL A 494 -8.79 -13.45 -15.18
N TRP A 495 -8.13 -14.61 -15.14
CA TRP A 495 -6.88 -14.85 -15.87
C TRP A 495 -7.07 -14.87 -17.39
N ILE A 496 -8.13 -15.50 -17.89
CA ILE A 496 -8.46 -15.49 -19.31
C ILE A 496 -8.87 -14.08 -19.74
N GLY A 497 -9.62 -13.34 -18.90
CA GLY A 497 -9.97 -11.95 -19.15
C GLY A 497 -8.74 -11.04 -19.27
N LEU A 498 -7.78 -11.15 -18.35
CA LEU A 498 -6.51 -10.41 -18.41
C LEU A 498 -5.69 -10.81 -19.64
N SER A 499 -5.65 -12.09 -20.00
CA SER A 499 -4.96 -12.57 -21.20
C SER A 499 -5.56 -12.00 -22.49
N TYR A 500 -6.89 -11.98 -22.57
CA TYR A 500 -7.61 -11.34 -23.67
C TYR A 500 -7.31 -9.84 -23.74
N LEU A 501 -7.28 -9.15 -22.60
CA LEU A 501 -6.96 -7.74 -22.54
C LEU A 501 -5.50 -7.46 -22.91
N ALA A 502 -4.55 -8.30 -22.51
CA ALA A 502 -3.15 -8.19 -22.87
C ALA A 502 -2.98 -8.17 -24.40
N VAL A 503 -3.51 -9.19 -25.08
CA VAL A 503 -3.53 -9.34 -26.54
C VAL A 503 -4.25 -8.16 -27.20
N LYS A 504 -5.49 -7.86 -26.77
CA LYS A 504 -6.30 -6.81 -27.38
C LYS A 504 -5.69 -5.41 -27.25
N ARG A 505 -5.01 -5.12 -26.14
CA ARG A 505 -4.42 -3.81 -25.84
C ARG A 505 -2.94 -3.74 -26.22
N ASN A 506 -2.35 -4.84 -26.70
CA ASN A 506 -0.92 -4.98 -26.97
C ASN A 506 -0.08 -4.54 -25.75
N SER A 507 -0.38 -5.12 -24.57
CA SER A 507 0.18 -4.67 -23.29
C SER A 507 1.19 -5.66 -22.69
N PRO A 508 2.50 -5.33 -22.68
CA PRO A 508 3.54 -6.18 -22.08
C PRO A 508 3.33 -6.46 -20.59
N SER A 509 2.91 -5.44 -19.82
CA SER A 509 2.74 -5.55 -18.35
C SER A 509 1.58 -6.47 -17.97
N ILE A 510 0.44 -6.39 -18.69
CA ILE A 510 -0.68 -7.31 -18.49
C ILE A 510 -0.29 -8.71 -18.96
N ALA A 511 0.38 -8.85 -20.12
CA ALA A 511 0.81 -10.14 -20.66
C ALA A 511 1.69 -10.90 -19.67
N GLY A 512 2.73 -10.24 -19.13
CA GLY A 512 3.63 -10.85 -18.17
C GLY A 512 2.92 -11.29 -16.88
N THR A 513 2.04 -10.44 -16.34
CA THR A 513 1.26 -10.77 -15.15
C THR A 513 0.29 -11.91 -15.41
N ALA A 514 -0.47 -11.86 -16.50
CA ALA A 514 -1.48 -12.85 -16.84
C ALA A 514 -0.89 -14.24 -17.10
N VAL A 515 0.35 -14.31 -17.60
CA VAL A 515 1.04 -15.59 -17.85
C VAL A 515 1.71 -16.12 -16.57
N ILE A 516 2.48 -15.31 -15.84
CA ILE A 516 3.29 -15.79 -14.71
C ILE A 516 2.46 -15.97 -13.43
N ALA A 517 1.58 -15.02 -13.12
CA ALA A 517 0.84 -15.03 -11.85
C ALA A 517 -0.05 -16.26 -11.62
N PRO A 518 -0.78 -16.84 -12.60
CA PRO A 518 -1.58 -18.03 -12.34
C PRO A 518 -0.74 -19.28 -12.03
N TRP A 519 0.47 -19.40 -12.60
CA TRP A 519 1.41 -20.46 -12.24
C TRP A 519 1.98 -20.23 -10.83
N LEU A 520 2.27 -18.97 -10.47
CA LEU A 520 2.71 -18.61 -9.13
C LEU A 520 1.62 -18.88 -8.10
N TRP A 521 0.37 -18.60 -8.46
CA TRP A 521 -0.80 -18.86 -7.62
C TRP A 521 -0.90 -20.34 -7.22
N LEU A 522 -0.63 -21.26 -8.15
CA LEU A 522 -0.58 -22.70 -7.85
C LEU A 522 0.47 -23.08 -6.80
N LEU A 523 1.61 -22.38 -6.73
CA LEU A 523 2.66 -22.71 -5.76
C LEU A 523 2.24 -22.48 -4.31
N PHE A 524 1.25 -21.63 -4.03
CA PHE A 524 0.80 -21.40 -2.66
C PHE A 524 0.19 -22.67 -2.06
N PHE A 525 -0.82 -23.26 -2.70
CA PHE A 525 -1.57 -24.39 -2.13
C PHE A 525 -1.27 -25.76 -2.76
N ALA A 526 -0.77 -25.81 -4.00
CA ALA A 526 -0.55 -27.09 -4.69
C ALA A 526 0.81 -27.72 -4.34
N ALA A 527 1.80 -26.90 -3.92
CA ALA A 527 3.05 -27.38 -3.36
C ALA A 527 2.88 -27.65 -1.86
N ASP A 528 3.52 -28.71 -1.34
CA ASP A 528 3.56 -29.01 0.11
C ASP A 528 4.40 -28.00 0.92
N ALA A 529 4.57 -26.77 0.41
CA ALA A 529 5.38 -25.70 0.97
C ALA A 529 4.74 -25.12 2.24
N GLU A 530 3.41 -25.02 2.28
CA GLU A 530 2.65 -24.55 3.44
C GLU A 530 2.89 -25.45 4.68
N ASN A 531 2.86 -26.77 4.49
CA ASN A 531 3.16 -27.76 5.54
C ASN A 531 4.62 -27.72 6.07
N ARG A 532 5.53 -26.97 5.44
CA ARG A 532 6.96 -26.92 5.79
C ARG A 532 7.47 -25.58 6.31
N LEU A 533 6.77 -24.47 6.04
CA LEU A 533 7.27 -23.12 6.34
C LEU A 533 6.48 -22.41 7.45
N VAL A 534 5.17 -22.64 7.58
CA VAL A 534 4.35 -22.04 8.64
C VAL A 534 3.28 -23.05 9.04
N SER A 535 3.33 -23.53 10.29
CA SER A 535 2.36 -24.48 10.84
C SER A 535 1.03 -23.79 11.17
N ALA A 536 0.38 -23.21 10.15
CA ALA A 536 -0.96 -22.64 10.24
C ALA A 536 -1.64 -22.77 8.87
N ASP A 537 -2.70 -23.57 8.81
CA ASP A 537 -3.63 -23.63 7.68
C ASP A 537 -4.41 -22.31 7.59
N PHE A 538 -3.80 -21.26 7.04
CA PHE A 538 -4.50 -19.97 6.92
C PHE A 538 -5.64 -20.03 5.89
N ILE A 539 -5.53 -20.87 4.86
CA ILE A 539 -6.56 -21.13 3.84
C ILE A 539 -6.46 -22.60 3.35
N PRO A 540 -7.30 -23.54 3.84
CA PRO A 540 -7.30 -24.90 3.32
C PRO A 540 -7.89 -24.91 1.91
N ILE A 541 -7.06 -25.16 0.89
CA ILE A 541 -7.49 -25.34 -0.51
C ILE A 541 -7.18 -26.76 -0.94
N ALA A 542 -8.22 -27.55 -1.22
CA ALA A 542 -8.14 -28.91 -1.72
C ALA A 542 -8.72 -28.98 -3.14
N ILE A 543 -7.86 -29.20 -4.13
CA ILE A 543 -8.26 -29.36 -5.54
C ILE A 543 -8.18 -30.83 -5.91
N ALA A 544 -9.23 -31.36 -6.56
CA ALA A 544 -9.22 -32.73 -7.07
C ALA A 544 -8.17 -32.91 -8.17
N GLU A 545 -7.54 -34.10 -8.23
CA GLU A 545 -6.48 -34.43 -9.18
C GLU A 545 -6.80 -34.09 -10.65
N TYR A 546 -8.02 -34.42 -11.07
CA TYR A 546 -8.49 -34.18 -12.43
C TYR A 546 -8.76 -32.69 -12.69
N ASP A 547 -9.34 -32.00 -11.71
CA ASP A 547 -9.67 -30.58 -11.81
C ASP A 547 -8.37 -29.75 -11.89
N LEU A 548 -7.33 -30.15 -11.14
CA LEU A 548 -5.99 -29.55 -11.20
C LEU A 548 -5.33 -29.80 -12.57
N ALA A 549 -5.40 -31.02 -13.10
CA ALA A 549 -4.85 -31.34 -14.42
C ALA A 549 -5.54 -30.53 -15.54
N ILE A 550 -6.87 -30.39 -15.48
CA ILE A 550 -7.64 -29.56 -16.42
C ILE A 550 -7.22 -28.09 -16.28
N TRP A 551 -7.11 -27.60 -15.06
CA TRP A 551 -6.71 -26.22 -14.79
C TRP A 551 -5.31 -25.90 -15.35
N MET A 552 -4.31 -26.74 -15.06
CA MET A 552 -2.96 -26.58 -15.63
C MET A 552 -2.97 -26.64 -17.17
N GLY A 553 -3.86 -27.44 -17.77
CA GLY A 553 -4.08 -27.46 -19.21
C GLY A 553 -4.66 -26.13 -19.74
N VAL A 554 -5.62 -25.53 -19.03
CA VAL A 554 -6.16 -24.20 -19.36
C VAL A 554 -5.07 -23.14 -19.28
N LEU A 555 -4.27 -23.13 -18.21
CA LEU A 555 -3.14 -22.21 -18.04
C LEU A 555 -2.12 -22.36 -19.15
N LEU A 556 -1.83 -23.58 -19.59
CA LEU A 556 -0.91 -23.83 -20.68
C LEU A 556 -1.43 -23.27 -22.02
N ILE A 557 -2.70 -23.50 -22.34
CA ILE A 557 -3.32 -22.94 -23.56
C ILE A 557 -3.29 -21.41 -23.52
N GLN A 558 -3.67 -20.84 -22.38
CA GLN A 558 -3.66 -19.40 -22.15
C GLN A 558 -2.24 -18.82 -22.24
N GLN A 559 -1.25 -19.48 -21.65
CA GLN A 559 0.16 -19.11 -21.75
C GLN A 559 0.63 -19.08 -23.20
N VAL A 560 0.39 -20.14 -23.99
CA VAL A 560 0.80 -20.19 -25.39
C VAL A 560 0.11 -19.08 -26.19
N TRP A 561 -1.19 -18.87 -25.96
CA TRP A 561 -1.95 -17.84 -26.66
C TRP A 561 -1.37 -16.43 -26.46
N VAL A 562 -1.07 -16.03 -25.21
CA VAL A 562 -0.48 -14.71 -24.92
C VAL A 562 0.94 -14.60 -25.47
N ASN A 563 1.74 -15.67 -25.36
CA ASN A 563 3.13 -15.64 -25.81
C ASN A 563 3.29 -15.58 -27.33
N ILE A 564 2.31 -16.00 -28.13
CA ILE A 564 2.36 -15.81 -29.59
C ILE A 564 2.48 -14.33 -29.96
N GLU A 565 1.86 -13.44 -29.20
CA GLU A 565 1.91 -11.99 -29.46
C GLU A 565 2.96 -11.26 -28.60
N HIS A 566 3.19 -11.72 -27.37
CA HIS A 566 4.02 -11.03 -26.38
C HIS A 566 5.23 -11.82 -25.89
N GLY A 567 5.63 -12.89 -26.58
CA GLY A 567 6.69 -13.80 -26.13
C GLY A 567 8.05 -13.13 -25.93
N GLU A 568 8.34 -12.08 -26.69
CA GLU A 568 9.60 -11.32 -26.62
C GLU A 568 9.63 -10.26 -25.51
N THR A 569 8.51 -10.02 -24.82
CA THR A 569 8.44 -9.02 -23.74
C THR A 569 9.40 -9.39 -22.61
N GLY A 570 10.26 -8.45 -22.22
CA GLY A 570 11.33 -8.70 -21.26
C GLY A 570 10.93 -8.34 -19.84
N LEU A 571 11.32 -9.17 -18.87
CA LEU A 571 11.24 -8.81 -17.45
C LEU A 571 12.30 -7.75 -17.10
N ASN A 572 11.87 -6.58 -16.64
CA ASN A 572 12.76 -5.50 -16.25
C ASN A 572 13.25 -5.67 -14.81
N ILE A 573 14.35 -6.42 -14.64
CA ILE A 573 15.06 -6.55 -13.35
C ILE A 573 16.03 -5.38 -13.12
N ALA A 574 16.37 -4.64 -14.19
CA ALA A 574 17.54 -3.76 -14.28
C ALA A 574 17.51 -2.58 -13.30
N SER A 575 16.35 -2.17 -12.79
CA SER A 575 16.26 -0.99 -11.94
C SER A 575 16.68 -1.19 -10.48
N ARG A 576 16.70 -2.40 -9.89
CA ARG A 576 16.71 -2.46 -8.40
C ARG A 576 17.40 -3.57 -7.64
N LEU A 577 17.97 -4.61 -8.25
CA LEU A 577 18.84 -5.48 -7.47
C LEU A 577 20.24 -4.88 -7.37
N ALA A 578 20.34 -3.87 -6.50
CA ALA A 578 21.57 -3.13 -6.27
C ALA A 578 22.69 -4.10 -5.84
N GLY A 579 23.75 -4.18 -6.64
CA GLY A 579 24.86 -5.13 -6.49
C GLY A 579 24.87 -6.34 -7.44
N LEU A 580 23.83 -6.53 -8.28
CA LEU A 580 23.79 -7.59 -9.31
C LEU A 580 23.75 -7.06 -10.76
N SER A 581 24.11 -5.80 -11.03
CA SER A 581 24.01 -5.21 -12.38
C SER A 581 24.69 -6.04 -13.47
N GLU A 582 25.88 -6.62 -13.21
CA GLU A 582 26.57 -7.50 -14.16
C GLU A 582 25.87 -8.85 -14.36
N PHE A 583 25.29 -9.42 -13.30
CA PHE A 583 24.53 -10.67 -13.37
C PHE A 583 23.19 -10.46 -14.08
N SER A 584 22.51 -9.36 -13.78
CA SER A 584 21.27 -8.93 -14.43
C SER A 584 21.49 -8.64 -15.91
N ALA A 585 22.56 -7.93 -16.27
CA ALA A 585 22.91 -7.67 -17.67
C ALA A 585 23.15 -8.98 -18.44
N ARG A 586 23.90 -9.93 -17.86
CA ARG A 586 24.11 -11.26 -18.47
C ARG A 586 22.84 -12.10 -18.58
N LEU A 587 21.95 -12.03 -17.58
CA LEU A 587 20.64 -12.70 -17.64
C LEU A 587 19.75 -12.08 -18.72
N ARG A 588 19.77 -10.76 -18.88
CA ARG A 588 19.06 -10.06 -19.95
C ARG A 588 19.59 -10.48 -21.32
N ASP A 589 20.91 -10.46 -21.51
CA ASP A 589 21.56 -10.85 -22.77
C ASP A 589 21.31 -12.32 -23.15
N SER A 590 20.97 -13.18 -22.18
CA SER A 590 20.64 -14.59 -22.40
C SER A 590 19.22 -14.84 -22.94
N ALA A 591 18.39 -13.80 -23.06
CA ALA A 591 16.97 -13.87 -23.40
C ALA A 591 16.11 -14.73 -22.44
N VAL A 592 16.69 -15.26 -21.35
CA VAL A 592 15.98 -16.07 -20.33
C VAL A 592 14.87 -15.26 -19.65
N LEU A 593 15.02 -13.93 -19.60
CA LEU A 593 14.06 -13.00 -19.01
C LEU A 593 12.91 -12.62 -19.96
N GLN A 594 12.92 -13.06 -21.22
CA GLN A 594 11.77 -12.92 -22.11
C GLN A 594 10.60 -13.76 -21.61
N LEU A 595 9.38 -13.26 -21.78
CA LEU A 595 8.17 -13.86 -21.22
C LEU A 595 8.00 -15.31 -21.65
N TRP A 596 8.32 -15.66 -22.89
CA TRP A 596 8.25 -17.05 -23.35
C TRP A 596 9.21 -17.96 -22.59
N ASN A 597 10.51 -17.60 -22.54
CA ASN A 597 11.54 -18.41 -21.90
C ASN A 597 11.32 -18.49 -20.38
N LEU A 598 10.97 -17.35 -19.75
CA LEU A 598 10.68 -17.25 -18.33
C LEU A 598 9.47 -18.10 -17.98
N SER A 599 8.35 -17.96 -18.71
CA SER A 599 7.14 -18.73 -18.45
C SER A 599 7.33 -20.21 -18.74
N PHE A 600 8.12 -20.59 -19.76
CA PHE A 600 8.44 -22.00 -20.05
C PHE A 600 9.19 -22.65 -18.86
N LEU A 601 10.26 -22.01 -18.38
CA LEU A 601 11.04 -22.51 -17.25
C LEU A 601 10.20 -22.53 -15.96
N PHE A 602 9.40 -21.49 -15.75
CA PHE A 602 8.54 -21.41 -14.57
C PHE A 602 7.45 -22.48 -14.58
N THR A 603 6.81 -22.74 -15.72
CA THR A 603 5.83 -23.83 -15.87
C THR A 603 6.45 -25.19 -15.60
N LEU A 604 7.69 -25.45 -16.05
CA LEU A 604 8.42 -26.67 -15.71
C LEU A 604 8.66 -26.78 -14.19
N PHE A 605 9.11 -25.70 -13.55
CA PHE A 605 9.34 -25.66 -12.12
C PHE A 605 8.06 -25.90 -11.30
N VAL A 606 6.96 -25.22 -11.64
CA VAL A 606 5.67 -25.38 -10.97
C VAL A 606 5.12 -26.80 -11.19
N THR A 607 5.19 -27.32 -12.41
CA THR A 607 4.77 -28.71 -12.69
C THR A 607 5.57 -29.69 -11.85
N TRP A 608 6.89 -29.51 -11.75
CA TRP A 608 7.73 -30.32 -10.87
C TRP A 608 7.33 -30.19 -9.39
N ALA A 609 7.07 -28.98 -8.90
CA ALA A 609 6.71 -28.71 -7.50
C ALA A 609 5.36 -29.31 -7.09
N VAL A 610 4.41 -29.38 -8.02
CA VAL A 610 3.05 -29.88 -7.78
C VAL A 610 2.92 -31.40 -7.99
N THR A 611 3.84 -32.01 -8.76
CA THR A 611 3.77 -33.42 -9.11
C THR A 611 4.02 -34.32 -7.90
N ARG A 612 2.94 -34.94 -7.39
CA ARG A 612 2.99 -35.99 -6.35
C ARG A 612 1.79 -36.93 -6.46
N PRO A 613 1.90 -38.17 -5.93
CA PRO A 613 0.75 -39.08 -5.85
C PRO A 613 -0.40 -38.43 -5.09
N GLY A 614 -1.62 -38.52 -5.60
CA GLY A 614 -2.80 -37.90 -4.97
C GLY A 614 -3.06 -36.44 -5.36
N ALA A 615 -2.14 -35.77 -6.06
CA ALA A 615 -2.30 -34.37 -6.46
C ALA A 615 -2.42 -34.18 -7.98
N LEU A 616 -1.54 -34.80 -8.77
CA LEU A 616 -1.58 -34.71 -10.22
C LEU A 616 -1.52 -36.12 -10.85
N PRO A 617 -2.48 -36.49 -11.70
CA PRO A 617 -2.51 -37.82 -12.30
C PRO A 617 -1.49 -37.93 -13.44
N ALA A 618 -1.01 -39.15 -13.70
CA ALA A 618 0.08 -39.40 -14.65
C ALA A 618 -0.20 -38.90 -16.09
N TYR A 619 -1.43 -39.06 -16.58
CA TYR A 619 -1.83 -38.53 -17.90
C TYR A 619 -1.93 -37.00 -17.89
N GLY A 620 -2.26 -36.37 -16.75
CA GLY A 620 -2.25 -34.92 -16.59
C GLY A 620 -0.84 -34.37 -16.70
N LEU A 621 0.11 -34.97 -15.97
CA LEU A 621 1.53 -34.64 -16.07
C LEU A 621 2.06 -34.79 -17.50
N TYR A 622 1.81 -35.94 -18.14
CA TYR A 622 2.25 -36.17 -19.51
C TYR A 622 1.61 -35.17 -20.48
N GLY A 623 0.32 -34.89 -20.32
CA GLY A 623 -0.40 -33.91 -21.14
C GLY A 623 0.19 -32.51 -21.04
N ILE A 624 0.50 -32.04 -19.83
CA ILE A 624 1.10 -30.71 -19.60
C ILE A 624 2.49 -30.63 -20.21
N LEU A 625 3.36 -31.62 -19.97
CA LEU A 625 4.73 -31.62 -20.52
C LEU A 625 4.75 -31.73 -22.05
N CYS A 626 3.91 -32.61 -22.63
CA CYS A 626 3.78 -32.71 -24.08
C CYS A 626 3.18 -31.44 -24.68
N GLY A 627 2.17 -30.85 -24.06
CA GLY A 627 1.59 -29.60 -24.50
C GLY A 627 2.59 -28.45 -24.46
N LEU A 628 3.42 -28.36 -23.40
CA LEU A 628 4.47 -27.36 -23.28
C LEU A 628 5.53 -27.52 -24.37
N LEU A 629 5.89 -28.77 -24.69
CA LEU A 629 6.81 -29.07 -25.80
C LEU A 629 6.21 -28.70 -27.16
N ILE A 630 4.92 -28.99 -27.39
CA ILE A 630 4.20 -28.56 -28.60
C ILE A 630 4.16 -27.03 -28.69
N GLY A 631 3.87 -26.34 -27.58
CA GLY A 631 3.91 -24.89 -27.49
C GLY A 631 5.28 -24.34 -27.87
N HIS A 632 6.36 -24.96 -27.37
CA HIS A 632 7.73 -24.57 -27.71
C HIS A 632 8.06 -24.76 -29.19
N VAL A 633 7.70 -25.90 -29.77
CA VAL A 633 7.87 -26.13 -31.21
C VAL A 633 7.07 -25.11 -32.03
N SER A 634 5.87 -24.77 -31.58
CA SER A 634 4.99 -23.81 -32.27
C SER A 634 5.57 -22.39 -32.23
N MET A 635 6.07 -21.94 -31.07
CA MET A 635 6.72 -20.64 -30.93
C MET A 635 7.98 -20.53 -31.79
N VAL A 636 8.85 -21.54 -31.77
CA VAL A 636 10.05 -21.58 -32.62
C VAL A 636 9.70 -21.57 -34.12
N TYR A 637 8.57 -22.16 -34.50
CA TYR A 637 8.10 -22.16 -35.88
C TYR A 637 7.48 -20.83 -36.32
N LEU A 638 6.77 -20.16 -35.42
CA LEU A 638 6.08 -18.89 -35.71
C LEU A 638 7.02 -17.69 -35.75
N GLY A 639 8.18 -17.77 -35.07
CA GLY A 639 9.22 -16.74 -35.08
C GLY A 639 8.88 -15.63 -34.12
#